data_AF-A0A7W0UQW0-F1
#
_entry.id   AF-A0A7W0UQW0-F1
#
_cell.length_a   1.000
_cell.length_b   1.000
_cell.length_c   1.000
_cell.angle_alpha   90.00
_cell.angle_beta   90.00
_cell.angle_gamma   90.00
#
_symmetry.space_group_name_H-M   'P 1'
#
loop_
_entity.id
_entity.type
_entity.pdbx_description
1 polymer ?
#
loop_
_entity_poly.entity_id
_entity_poly.type
_entity_poly.pdbx_seq_one_letter_code
_entity_poly.pdbx_strand_id
1 'polypeptide(L)'
;MTTSETDVVQGIRSEYKYGFSNADEAENYFFKSGRGLSHEVVEAIAEHKKEPDWMRKFRHKSLDYFLARPLPTWGGNVAEIDFENIYYYIKPTEKQAERWEDLPADILDTWDKLGIPEAEKKYLAGVGAQYESEVVYHKLQADLEAKGVLFLDMDSALRDHEEIVKQYMGTIIPQNDNKFAALNSAVWSGGSFIYVPPGVSIDLPLQAYFRINAENMGQFERTLIIVDEDAYVHYVEGCHLAGSMVRVREGEKPIEEIEIGDDVLTHEGRFRRVRDTMQRRFEGPVFRIGFAGEGYRSLAVTPRHPFLTARRDRPREHNRSFTRDWKEAWELAVGDYLALPACIDLEEQTPPVACGQDVLVGRGRHAAVAERVEVELSTDVCRVMGLYVAEGSVSANTSYLAFDSAAHEENLRELVEDVIEGTFGLEAWTYAYGSQREGRSLRFSSVHAARFFAQTFGRTTDELHVPDWLFALDDEQRAAFVRGLYDGEGSHDEALDLYRINQTNQSVAQRLRELLLSLGIRASLSRSERAAPRRPMWQIAICKADNPLFERLVLGFGPREASAEKADVVIADGYCWLPIRSIEQIEADCTVYNLSVEDDESYVCEGVVSHNCTAPIYSSDSLHSAVVEIIVKPRGRCRYTTIQNWSNNVYNLVTKRAVAYEGATMEWVDGNLGSKLTMKYPAIWLLGDRAHGEVLSIAFAGKGQHQDAGGKIVHVAPRTTSVITSKSISKNGGRAGYRGLLEVAKGAVGARSKVVCDALILDDESRSDTYPYIRIDESDVDIGHEATVSKIGEEQLFYLMSRGLSEAEASAMIVSGFVEPIT
;
A
#
# COMPACT_ATOMS: atom_id res chain seq x y z
N MET A 1 2.04 24.56 -52.64
CA MET A 1 1.17 25.31 -51.71
C MET A 1 1.33 24.67 -50.35
N THR A 2 1.68 25.46 -49.34
CA THR A 2 1.89 25.01 -47.96
C THR A 2 0.54 24.92 -47.25
N THR A 3 0.08 23.69 -46.97
CA THR A 3 -0.97 23.44 -45.97
C THR A 3 -0.33 23.50 -44.58
N SER A 4 -1.03 24.12 -43.63
CA SER A 4 -0.48 24.55 -42.34
C SER A 4 -0.51 23.47 -41.26
N GLU A 5 0.30 23.67 -40.22
CA GLU A 5 0.44 22.79 -39.03
C GLU A 5 -0.87 22.63 -38.20
N THR A 6 -1.97 23.24 -38.62
CA THR A 6 -3.29 23.17 -37.98
C THR A 6 -4.03 21.86 -38.25
N ASP A 7 -3.80 21.21 -39.40
CA ASP A 7 -4.63 20.07 -39.85
C ASP A 7 -4.25 18.73 -39.20
N VAL A 8 -3.11 18.67 -38.49
CA VAL A 8 -2.70 17.49 -37.71
C VAL A 8 -3.38 17.45 -36.33
N VAL A 9 -3.91 18.57 -35.85
CA VAL A 9 -4.48 18.72 -34.49
C VAL A 9 -5.98 18.35 -34.43
N GLN A 10 -6.68 18.24 -35.56
CA GLN A 10 -8.11 17.87 -35.58
C GLN A 10 -8.41 16.36 -35.54
N GLY A 11 -7.40 15.49 -35.60
CA GLY A 11 -7.58 14.03 -35.55
C GLY A 11 -7.85 13.45 -34.15
N ILE A 12 -7.58 14.19 -33.07
CA ILE A 12 -7.65 13.71 -31.68
C ILE A 12 -8.93 14.24 -30.99
N ARG A 13 -10.08 14.11 -31.66
CA ARG A 13 -11.41 14.37 -31.10
C ARG A 13 -12.43 13.35 -31.60
N SER A 14 -12.22 12.08 -31.22
CA SER A 14 -13.31 11.10 -31.12
C SER A 14 -13.82 11.09 -29.68
N GLU A 15 -15.12 11.29 -29.50
CA GLU A 15 -15.77 11.39 -28.19
C GLU A 15 -15.57 10.12 -27.35
N TYR A 16 -15.10 10.30 -26.11
CA TYR A 16 -14.98 9.23 -25.12
C TYR A 16 -16.40 8.84 -24.67
N LYS A 17 -16.90 7.70 -25.15
CA LYS A 17 -18.06 7.02 -24.55
C LYS A 17 -17.57 6.21 -23.36
N TYR A 18 -18.45 6.05 -22.36
CA TYR A 18 -18.14 5.53 -21.01
C TYR A 18 -17.37 6.54 -20.15
N GLY A 19 -18.12 7.49 -19.59
CA GLY A 19 -17.61 8.39 -18.56
C GLY A 19 -17.87 7.82 -17.17
N PHE A 20 -16.80 7.64 -16.39
CA PHE A 20 -16.84 7.72 -14.93
C PHE A 20 -16.37 9.10 -14.50
N SER A 21 -17.12 10.12 -14.90
CA SER A 21 -17.24 11.35 -14.15
C SER A 21 -18.71 11.55 -13.86
N ASN A 22 -19.10 11.41 -12.58
CA ASN A 22 -20.42 11.85 -12.15
C ASN A 22 -20.41 13.38 -12.23
N ALA A 23 -20.87 13.92 -13.36
CA ALA A 23 -21.00 15.36 -13.57
C ALA A 23 -21.90 16.03 -12.49
N ASP A 24 -22.76 15.23 -11.86
CA ASP A 24 -23.66 15.62 -10.78
C ASP A 24 -22.98 15.68 -9.37
N GLU A 25 -21.75 15.18 -9.20
CA GLU A 25 -21.06 15.20 -7.88
C GLU A 25 -20.32 16.51 -7.59
N ALA A 26 -20.02 17.32 -8.61
CA ALA A 26 -19.29 18.57 -8.43
C ALA A 26 -20.08 19.70 -7.72
N GLU A 27 -21.40 19.52 -7.54
CA GLU A 27 -22.32 20.56 -7.03
C GLU A 27 -22.80 20.37 -5.59
N ASN A 28 -22.54 19.23 -4.93
CA ASN A 28 -23.08 18.90 -3.59
C ASN A 28 -22.24 19.40 -2.39
N TYR A 29 -21.49 20.50 -2.53
CA TYR A 29 -20.78 21.13 -1.40
C TYR A 29 -21.70 22.10 -0.65
N PHE A 30 -21.76 22.03 0.69
CA PHE A 30 -22.55 22.97 1.50
C PHE A 30 -22.12 24.43 1.27
N PHE A 31 -20.81 24.68 1.17
CA PHE A 31 -20.28 25.97 0.74
C PHE A 31 -18.99 25.77 -0.06
N LYS A 32 -18.79 26.59 -1.09
CA LYS A 32 -17.56 26.65 -1.88
C LYS A 32 -17.20 28.11 -2.08
N SER A 33 -15.97 28.48 -1.75
CA SER A 33 -15.50 29.86 -1.96
C SER A 33 -15.51 30.21 -3.46
N GLY A 34 -15.46 31.51 -3.76
CA GLY A 34 -14.99 31.94 -5.08
C GLY A 34 -13.58 31.37 -5.37
N ARG A 35 -13.23 31.27 -6.65
CA ARG A 35 -11.83 31.08 -7.04
C ARG A 35 -11.04 32.36 -6.77
N GLY A 36 -9.76 32.20 -6.47
CA GLY A 36 -8.85 33.30 -6.20
C GLY A 36 -8.90 33.79 -4.76
N LEU A 37 -7.96 34.67 -4.42
CA LEU A 37 -7.71 35.08 -3.04
C LEU A 37 -7.97 36.59 -2.87
N SER A 38 -9.06 36.93 -2.18
CA SER A 38 -9.45 38.31 -1.94
C SER A 38 -9.93 38.56 -0.51
N HIS A 39 -10.14 39.83 -0.15
CA HIS A 39 -10.73 40.17 1.14
C HIS A 39 -12.18 39.69 1.23
N GLU A 40 -12.93 39.63 0.13
CA GLU A 40 -14.28 39.05 0.11
C GLU A 40 -14.25 37.54 0.40
N VAL A 41 -13.27 36.80 -0.13
CA VAL A 41 -13.09 35.36 0.18
C VAL A 41 -12.74 35.16 1.65
N VAL A 42 -11.84 35.97 2.20
CA VAL A 42 -11.46 35.90 3.63
C VAL A 42 -12.63 36.27 4.55
N GLU A 43 -13.41 37.29 4.20
CA GLU A 43 -14.62 37.66 4.96
C GLU A 43 -15.65 36.53 4.92
N ALA A 44 -15.91 35.94 3.75
CA ALA A 44 -16.83 34.82 3.59
C ALA A 44 -16.44 33.58 4.42
N ILE A 45 -15.13 33.28 4.53
CA ILE A 45 -14.61 32.23 5.42
C ILE A 45 -14.91 32.56 6.89
N ALA A 46 -14.57 33.77 7.34
CA ALA A 46 -14.77 34.20 8.73
C ALA A 46 -16.25 34.28 9.13
N GLU A 47 -17.13 34.66 8.19
CA GLU A 47 -18.59 34.63 8.37
C GLU A 47 -19.13 33.19 8.45
N HIS A 48 -18.70 32.28 7.57
CA HIS A 48 -19.15 30.88 7.57
C HIS A 48 -18.69 30.11 8.81
N LYS A 49 -17.45 30.34 9.26
CA LYS A 49 -16.89 29.77 10.50
C LYS A 49 -17.40 30.46 11.78
N LYS A 50 -18.10 31.60 11.66
CA LYS A 50 -18.65 32.41 12.76
C LYS A 50 -17.58 32.83 13.78
N GLU A 51 -16.41 33.21 13.28
CA GLU A 51 -15.22 33.46 14.09
C GLU A 51 -15.31 34.74 14.92
N PRO A 52 -14.60 34.81 16.07
CA PRO A 52 -14.48 36.04 16.84
C PRO A 52 -13.76 37.15 16.06
N ASP A 53 -14.15 38.39 16.36
CA ASP A 53 -13.67 39.64 15.76
C ASP A 53 -12.14 39.76 15.60
N TRP A 54 -11.38 39.19 16.54
CA TRP A 54 -9.92 39.22 16.49
C TRP A 54 -9.35 38.22 15.47
N MET A 55 -9.99 37.07 15.25
CA MET A 55 -9.59 36.11 14.22
C MET A 55 -9.91 36.64 12.82
N ARG A 56 -11.06 37.31 12.64
CA ARG A 56 -11.37 38.01 11.38
C ARG A 56 -10.30 39.06 11.04
N LYS A 57 -9.94 39.91 12.02
CA LYS A 57 -8.84 40.88 11.89
C LYS A 57 -7.48 40.19 11.69
N PHE A 58 -7.28 39.01 12.28
CA PHE A 58 -6.09 38.19 12.07
C PHE A 58 -6.01 37.76 10.60
N ARG A 59 -7.08 37.16 10.04
CA ARG A 59 -7.10 36.68 8.66
C ARG A 59 -6.86 37.78 7.62
N HIS A 60 -7.56 38.91 7.68
CA HIS A 60 -7.33 40.01 6.71
C HIS A 60 -5.91 40.58 6.77
N LYS A 61 -5.37 40.76 7.98
CA LYS A 61 -4.00 41.25 8.13
C LYS A 61 -2.96 40.24 7.62
N SER A 62 -3.24 38.94 7.73
CA SER A 62 -2.44 37.89 7.11
C SER A 62 -2.52 37.95 5.58
N LEU A 63 -3.70 38.26 5.01
CA LEU A 63 -3.86 38.50 3.56
C LEU A 63 -3.08 39.74 3.10
N ASP A 64 -3.11 40.85 3.84
CA ASP A 64 -2.27 42.03 3.55
C ASP A 64 -0.78 41.65 3.50
N TYR A 65 -0.31 40.85 4.47
CA TYR A 65 1.07 40.35 4.49
C TYR A 65 1.38 39.37 3.36
N PHE A 66 0.42 38.56 2.92
CA PHE A 66 0.56 37.73 1.73
C PHE A 66 0.73 38.63 0.50
N LEU A 67 -0.22 39.51 0.22
CA LEU A 67 -0.23 40.36 -0.97
C LEU A 67 1.00 41.27 -1.06
N ALA A 68 1.46 41.82 0.07
CA ALA A 68 2.64 42.68 0.13
C ALA A 68 3.98 41.93 -0.02
N ARG A 69 4.02 40.61 0.22
CA ARG A 69 5.26 39.81 0.12
C ARG A 69 5.43 39.22 -1.28
N PRO A 70 6.62 39.37 -1.91
CA PRO A 70 6.92 38.67 -3.16
C PRO A 70 6.99 37.15 -2.93
N LEU A 71 6.81 36.37 -4.00
CA LEU A 71 7.12 34.94 -4.00
C LEU A 71 8.62 34.72 -3.74
N PRO A 72 9.02 33.68 -2.99
CA PRO A 72 10.42 33.36 -2.80
C PRO A 72 11.07 32.96 -4.13
N THR A 73 12.23 33.54 -4.41
CA THR A 73 13.08 33.24 -5.58
C THR A 73 14.15 32.18 -5.26
N TRP A 74 14.00 31.47 -4.14
CA TRP A 74 14.96 30.52 -3.59
C TRP A 74 14.24 29.24 -3.19
N GLY A 75 14.98 28.13 -3.21
CA GLY A 75 14.43 26.79 -3.11
C GLY A 75 13.89 26.31 -4.45
N GLY A 76 12.61 25.96 -4.52
CA GLY A 76 11.96 25.52 -5.76
C GLY A 76 11.24 26.63 -6.53
N ASN A 77 10.76 26.29 -7.74
CA ASN A 77 9.93 27.21 -8.52
C ASN A 77 8.49 27.21 -7.99
N VAL A 78 8.10 28.28 -7.31
CA VAL A 78 6.71 28.52 -6.87
C VAL A 78 5.98 29.56 -7.72
N ALA A 79 6.59 30.06 -8.80
CA ALA A 79 5.98 31.04 -9.70
C ALA A 79 4.96 30.43 -10.68
N GLU A 80 4.92 29.10 -10.78
CA GLU A 80 3.92 28.33 -11.54
C GLU A 80 2.57 28.18 -10.82
N ILE A 81 2.48 28.55 -9.53
CA ILE A 81 1.25 28.42 -8.75
C ILE A 81 0.23 29.50 -9.18
N ASP A 82 -0.85 29.08 -9.82
CA ASP A 82 -1.98 29.96 -10.16
C ASP A 82 -2.89 30.19 -8.94
N PHE A 83 -2.54 31.19 -8.13
CA PHE A 83 -3.31 31.59 -6.95
C PHE A 83 -4.73 32.08 -7.29
N GLU A 84 -5.03 32.47 -8.52
CA GLU A 84 -6.36 32.94 -8.93
C GLU A 84 -7.29 31.76 -9.30
N ASN A 85 -6.73 30.59 -9.62
CA ASN A 85 -7.51 29.42 -10.00
C ASN A 85 -7.82 28.46 -8.83
N ILE A 86 -7.25 28.70 -7.65
CA ILE A 86 -7.42 27.87 -6.44
C ILE A 86 -8.75 28.18 -5.73
N TYR A 87 -9.42 27.13 -5.25
CA TYR A 87 -10.44 27.22 -4.20
C TYR A 87 -9.78 27.16 -2.82
N TYR A 88 -9.95 28.21 -2.01
CA TYR A 88 -9.29 28.36 -0.71
C TYR A 88 -10.11 27.85 0.48
N TYR A 89 -11.41 27.64 0.28
CA TYR A 89 -12.29 27.07 1.30
C TYR A 89 -13.44 26.32 0.66
N ILE A 90 -13.54 25.03 0.97
CA ILE A 90 -14.63 24.14 0.55
C ILE A 90 -15.19 23.48 1.81
N LYS A 91 -16.43 23.82 2.16
CA LYS A 91 -17.16 23.22 3.27
C LYS A 91 -17.97 22.03 2.75
N PRO A 92 -17.61 20.77 3.08
CA PRO A 92 -18.35 19.61 2.60
C PRO A 92 -19.73 19.50 3.26
N THR A 93 -19.85 19.78 4.55
CA THR A 93 -21.07 19.53 5.35
C THR A 93 -21.61 20.78 6.05
N GLU A 94 -22.90 20.80 6.41
CA GLU A 94 -23.46 21.91 7.20
C GLU A 94 -22.86 21.96 8.62
N LYS A 95 -22.67 20.78 9.23
CA LYS A 95 -22.20 20.60 10.62
C LYS A 95 -21.13 19.52 10.71
N GLN A 96 -20.26 19.65 11.70
CA GLN A 96 -19.39 18.61 12.20
C GLN A 96 -20.23 17.56 12.95
N ALA A 97 -19.83 16.28 12.89
CA ALA A 97 -20.56 15.20 13.54
C ALA A 97 -20.03 14.93 14.96
N GLU A 98 -20.89 15.05 15.97
CA GLU A 98 -20.55 14.72 17.38
C GLU A 98 -20.45 13.20 17.61
N ARG A 99 -21.16 12.42 16.80
CA ARG A 99 -21.16 10.96 16.82
C ARG A 99 -20.94 10.48 15.39
N TRP A 100 -20.27 9.35 15.23
CA TRP A 100 -19.94 8.80 13.92
C TRP A 100 -21.15 8.69 12.99
N GLU A 101 -22.24 8.15 13.53
CA GLU A 101 -23.55 7.94 12.88
C GLU A 101 -24.18 9.21 12.27
N ASP A 102 -23.69 10.41 12.63
CA ASP A 102 -24.26 11.70 12.23
C ASP A 102 -23.50 12.35 11.04
N LEU A 103 -22.46 11.69 10.50
CA LEU A 103 -21.77 12.07 9.26
C LEU A 103 -22.64 11.79 8.02
N PRO A 104 -22.53 12.56 6.92
CA PRO A 104 -23.22 12.24 5.67
C PRO A 104 -22.59 11.03 4.96
N ALA A 105 -23.37 10.33 4.14
CA ALA A 105 -23.08 8.97 3.67
C ALA A 105 -21.81 8.83 2.80
N ASP A 106 -21.47 9.84 2.02
CA ASP A 106 -20.25 9.94 1.20
C ASP A 106 -18.99 10.05 2.07
N ILE A 107 -19.09 10.78 3.19
CA ILE A 107 -18.02 10.92 4.18
C ILE A 107 -18.00 9.69 5.09
N LEU A 108 -19.13 9.14 5.53
CA LEU A 108 -19.17 7.85 6.23
C LEU A 108 -18.44 6.77 5.44
N ASP A 109 -18.86 6.51 4.21
CA ASP A 109 -18.25 5.48 3.36
C ASP A 109 -16.75 5.72 3.14
N THR A 110 -16.33 6.98 2.95
CA THR A 110 -14.91 7.34 2.80
C THR A 110 -14.09 7.14 4.08
N TRP A 111 -14.69 7.34 5.27
CA TRP A 111 -13.99 7.35 6.55
C TRP A 111 -14.18 6.06 7.38
N ASP A 112 -15.21 5.26 7.09
CA ASP A 112 -15.36 3.84 7.50
C ASP A 112 -14.32 2.98 6.77
N LYS A 113 -14.08 3.24 5.47
CA LYS A 113 -12.94 2.68 4.71
C LYS A 113 -11.56 3.08 5.26
N LEU A 114 -11.50 4.06 6.16
CA LEU A 114 -10.30 4.49 6.91
C LEU A 114 -10.40 4.13 8.42
N GLY A 115 -11.43 3.35 8.82
CA GLY A 115 -11.77 2.84 10.18
C GLY A 115 -11.37 3.71 11.38
N ILE A 116 -11.57 5.01 11.21
CA ILE A 116 -11.29 6.02 12.23
C ILE A 116 -12.15 5.96 13.51
N PRO A 117 -13.45 5.58 13.52
CA PRO A 117 -14.33 5.75 14.69
C PRO A 117 -14.06 4.76 15.82
N GLU A 118 -13.25 3.76 15.53
CA GLU A 118 -13.34 2.49 16.24
C GLU A 118 -11.90 2.05 16.63
N ALA A 119 -10.87 2.37 15.84
CA ALA A 119 -9.47 2.45 16.32
C ALA A 119 -9.26 3.54 17.41
N GLU A 120 -10.09 4.58 17.39
CA GLU A 120 -10.23 5.56 18.47
C GLU A 120 -10.67 4.93 19.81
N LYS A 121 -11.41 3.82 19.78
CA LYS A 121 -11.88 3.11 20.98
C LYS A 121 -10.86 2.12 21.57
N LYS A 122 -9.74 1.82 20.88
CA LYS A 122 -8.75 0.81 21.34
C LYS A 122 -7.28 1.23 21.31
N TYR A 123 -6.83 2.02 20.32
CA TYR A 123 -5.39 2.16 20.03
C TYR A 123 -4.87 3.60 19.98
N LEU A 124 -5.75 4.57 19.85
CA LEU A 124 -5.38 5.98 19.93
C LEU A 124 -5.88 6.58 21.23
N ALA A 125 -5.05 7.46 21.79
CA ALA A 125 -5.48 8.40 22.82
C ALA A 125 -6.64 9.30 22.33
N GLY A 126 -6.72 9.55 21.02
CA GLY A 126 -7.84 10.22 20.34
C GLY A 126 -7.57 10.37 18.84
N VAL A 127 -8.58 10.78 18.06
CA VAL A 127 -8.50 10.94 16.59
C VAL A 127 -9.10 12.26 16.09
N GLY A 128 -8.45 12.87 15.09
CA GLY A 128 -8.97 14.00 14.32
C GLY A 128 -9.06 13.69 12.81
N ALA A 129 -10.02 14.28 12.11
CA ALA A 129 -10.38 13.85 10.76
C ALA A 129 -10.70 15.02 9.81
N GLN A 130 -9.73 15.50 9.02
CA GLN A 130 -9.93 16.57 8.05
C GLN A 130 -10.25 16.05 6.63
N TYR A 131 -11.40 16.49 6.12
CA TYR A 131 -11.82 16.33 4.73
C TYR A 131 -11.89 17.70 4.06
N GLU A 132 -11.13 17.88 2.97
CA GLU A 132 -10.97 19.16 2.29
C GLU A 132 -10.50 20.27 3.26
N SER A 133 -11.37 21.25 3.56
CA SER A 133 -11.08 22.42 4.38
C SER A 133 -11.60 22.33 5.83
N GLU A 134 -12.25 21.25 6.25
CA GLU A 134 -12.86 21.17 7.59
C GLU A 134 -12.58 19.84 8.28
N VAL A 135 -12.47 19.87 9.61
CA VAL A 135 -12.48 18.65 10.41
C VAL A 135 -13.93 18.17 10.54
N VAL A 136 -14.22 17.03 9.91
CA VAL A 136 -15.57 16.44 9.86
C VAL A 136 -15.86 15.60 11.10
N TYR A 137 -14.83 15.04 11.74
CA TYR A 137 -14.93 14.21 12.94
C TYR A 137 -13.78 14.47 13.92
N HIS A 138 -14.05 14.41 15.23
CA HIS A 138 -13.04 14.57 16.27
C HIS A 138 -13.47 13.86 17.56
N LYS A 139 -12.57 13.08 18.21
CA LYS A 139 -12.86 12.45 19.50
C LYS A 139 -11.60 12.10 20.32
N LEU A 140 -11.69 12.20 21.65
CA LEU A 140 -10.62 11.88 22.61
C LEU A 140 -11.09 10.80 23.61
N GLN A 141 -10.17 10.04 24.21
CA GLN A 141 -10.51 9.09 25.26
C GLN A 141 -10.92 9.82 26.56
N ALA A 142 -12.03 9.38 27.17
CA ALA A 142 -12.63 10.02 28.34
C ALA A 142 -11.74 10.06 29.59
N ASP A 143 -10.75 9.16 29.73
CA ASP A 143 -9.79 9.22 30.85
C ASP A 143 -8.72 10.30 30.63
N LEU A 144 -8.37 10.62 29.37
CA LEU A 144 -7.49 11.72 29.00
C LEU A 144 -8.22 13.06 29.12
N GLU A 145 -9.48 13.14 28.69
CA GLU A 145 -10.37 14.28 29.00
C GLU A 145 -10.46 14.51 30.51
N ALA A 146 -10.63 13.45 31.31
CA ALA A 146 -10.67 13.55 32.78
C ALA A 146 -9.32 13.95 33.42
N LYS A 147 -8.18 13.71 32.73
CA LYS A 147 -6.86 14.24 33.10
C LYS A 147 -6.66 15.70 32.64
N GLY A 148 -7.62 16.26 31.90
CA GLY A 148 -7.60 17.63 31.37
C GLY A 148 -6.93 17.78 29.99
N VAL A 149 -6.60 16.67 29.32
CA VAL A 149 -6.08 16.71 27.94
C VAL A 149 -7.16 17.28 27.03
N LEU A 150 -6.79 18.25 26.20
CA LEU A 150 -7.60 18.69 25.08
C LEU A 150 -6.96 18.14 23.82
N PHE A 151 -7.71 17.36 23.06
CA PHE A 151 -7.48 17.17 21.64
C PHE A 151 -8.78 17.64 21.01
N LEU A 152 -8.69 18.56 20.05
CA LEU A 152 -9.81 19.16 19.34
C LEU A 152 -9.37 19.46 17.91
N ASP A 153 -10.34 19.73 17.03
CA ASP A 153 -10.04 20.50 15.82
C ASP A 153 -9.77 21.97 16.15
N MET A 154 -9.02 22.67 15.29
CA MET A 154 -8.68 24.08 15.52
C MET A 154 -9.88 25.03 15.55
N ASP A 155 -10.97 24.71 14.86
CA ASP A 155 -12.16 25.56 14.79
C ASP A 155 -12.97 25.49 16.09
N SER A 156 -13.16 24.28 16.64
CA SER A 156 -13.71 24.05 17.97
C SER A 156 -12.81 24.59 19.07
N ALA A 157 -11.49 24.42 18.97
CA ALA A 157 -10.55 25.00 19.92
C ALA A 157 -10.63 26.54 19.94
N LEU A 158 -10.73 27.19 18.78
CA LEU A 158 -10.89 28.65 18.69
C LEU A 158 -12.20 29.12 19.32
N ARG A 159 -13.30 28.38 19.10
CA ARG A 159 -14.64 28.71 19.60
C ARG A 159 -14.78 28.49 21.10
N ASP A 160 -14.34 27.33 21.59
CA ASP A 160 -14.66 26.83 22.93
C ASP A 160 -13.51 27.08 23.93
N HIS A 161 -12.28 27.27 23.43
CA HIS A 161 -11.07 27.55 24.21
C HIS A 161 -10.32 28.81 23.71
N GLU A 162 -11.07 29.84 23.28
CA GLU A 162 -10.55 31.08 22.66
C GLU A 162 -9.32 31.63 23.39
N GLU A 163 -9.36 31.76 24.73
CA GLU A 163 -8.28 32.35 25.52
C GLU A 163 -6.94 31.59 25.37
N ILE A 164 -6.96 30.25 25.30
CA ILE A 164 -5.75 29.43 25.12
C ILE A 164 -5.25 29.53 23.68
N VAL A 165 -6.16 29.42 22.70
CA VAL A 165 -5.80 29.56 21.28
C VAL A 165 -5.20 30.95 21.02
N LYS A 166 -5.82 32.01 21.51
CA LYS A 166 -5.37 33.40 21.40
C LYS A 166 -4.08 33.69 22.16
N GLN A 167 -3.79 32.93 23.22
CA GLN A 167 -2.52 33.01 23.96
C GLN A 167 -1.35 32.43 23.17
N TYR A 168 -1.55 31.36 22.39
CA TYR A 168 -0.44 30.62 21.74
C TYR A 168 -0.40 30.71 20.20
N MET A 169 -1.54 30.84 19.53
CA MET A 169 -1.62 30.88 18.06
C MET A 169 -0.89 32.08 17.49
N GLY A 170 0.03 31.81 16.56
CA GLY A 170 0.86 32.83 15.93
C GLY A 170 1.92 33.45 16.83
N THR A 171 2.16 32.90 18.03
CA THR A 171 3.24 33.38 18.91
C THR A 171 4.61 32.95 18.40
N ILE A 172 4.71 31.77 17.79
CA ILE A 172 5.97 31.23 17.28
C ILE A 172 6.01 31.25 15.75
N ILE A 173 4.88 31.10 15.05
CA ILE A 173 4.74 31.34 13.60
C ILE A 173 3.75 32.49 13.38
N PRO A 174 4.19 33.76 13.52
CA PRO A 174 3.33 34.91 13.34
C PRO A 174 2.83 35.04 11.90
N GLN A 175 1.73 35.78 11.73
CA GLN A 175 1.06 36.08 10.46
C GLN A 175 2.00 36.54 9.34
N ASN A 176 3.08 37.22 9.71
CA ASN A 176 4.04 37.81 8.79
C ASN A 176 5.35 37.02 8.71
N ASP A 177 5.44 35.80 9.23
CA ASP A 177 6.67 34.98 9.26
C ASP A 177 7.25 34.79 7.85
N ASN A 178 6.44 34.24 6.94
CA ASN A 178 6.79 34.04 5.55
C ASN A 178 5.53 34.10 4.65
N LYS A 179 5.72 34.09 3.32
CA LYS A 179 4.63 34.20 2.33
C LYS A 179 3.56 33.11 2.50
N PHE A 180 3.93 31.85 2.68
CA PHE A 180 2.98 30.73 2.77
C PHE A 180 2.39 30.59 4.18
N ALA A 181 3.14 30.91 5.24
CA ALA A 181 2.57 31.07 6.57
C ALA A 181 1.54 32.23 6.65
N ALA A 182 1.74 33.31 5.88
CA ALA A 182 0.75 34.40 5.75
C ALA A 182 -0.50 33.95 4.98
N LEU A 183 -0.31 33.16 3.91
CA LEU A 183 -1.42 32.53 3.17
C LEU A 183 -2.26 31.64 4.08
N ASN A 184 -1.63 30.65 4.72
CA ASN A 184 -2.27 29.81 5.74
C ASN A 184 -2.96 30.67 6.80
N SER A 185 -2.28 31.64 7.40
CA SER A 185 -2.87 32.50 8.44
C SER A 185 -4.05 33.37 7.96
N ALA A 186 -4.27 33.51 6.65
CA ALA A 186 -5.46 34.15 6.07
C ALA A 186 -6.61 33.15 5.85
N VAL A 187 -6.32 31.98 5.27
CA VAL A 187 -7.33 31.03 4.78
C VAL A 187 -7.40 29.70 5.54
N TRP A 188 -6.65 29.55 6.63
CA TRP A 188 -6.53 28.27 7.35
C TRP A 188 -7.90 27.69 7.68
N SER A 189 -8.00 26.39 7.52
CA SER A 189 -9.27 25.69 7.51
C SER A 189 -9.02 24.26 7.98
N GLY A 190 -9.58 23.91 9.14
CA GLY A 190 -9.27 22.67 9.85
C GLY A 190 -7.88 22.65 10.49
N GLY A 191 -7.40 21.44 10.79
CA GLY A 191 -6.20 21.15 11.56
C GLY A 191 -6.48 20.83 13.03
N SER A 192 -5.42 20.56 13.79
CA SER A 192 -5.50 19.94 15.12
C SER A 192 -5.01 20.84 16.25
N PHE A 193 -5.77 20.91 17.34
CA PHE A 193 -5.38 21.54 18.59
C PHE A 193 -5.14 20.48 19.67
N ILE A 194 -3.96 20.48 20.29
CA ILE A 194 -3.60 19.58 21.39
C ILE A 194 -3.09 20.40 22.58
N TYR A 195 -3.65 20.19 23.77
CA TYR A 195 -3.11 20.65 25.05
C TYR A 195 -2.96 19.45 26.00
N VAL A 196 -1.75 19.23 26.50
CA VAL A 196 -1.43 18.15 27.47
C VAL A 196 -1.06 18.79 28.81
N PRO A 197 -1.87 18.64 29.88
CA PRO A 197 -1.66 19.31 31.16
C PRO A 197 -0.39 18.85 31.92
N PRO A 198 0.02 19.59 32.96
CA PRO A 198 1.24 19.27 33.70
C PRO A 198 1.26 17.86 34.29
N GLY A 199 2.36 17.14 34.09
CA GLY A 199 2.59 15.79 34.58
C GLY A 199 1.81 14.68 33.86
N VAL A 200 1.11 14.98 32.77
CA VAL A 200 0.33 13.98 32.02
C VAL A 200 1.18 13.36 30.90
N SER A 201 1.43 12.06 30.99
CA SER A 201 2.01 11.25 29.91
C SER A 201 0.90 10.63 29.06
N ILE A 202 0.94 10.84 27.75
CA ILE A 202 0.09 10.16 26.77
C ILE A 202 0.95 9.09 26.09
N ASP A 203 0.86 7.86 26.61
CA ASP A 203 1.75 6.75 26.21
C ASP A 203 1.33 6.10 24.87
N LEU A 204 0.10 6.34 24.41
CA LEU A 204 -0.41 5.96 23.08
C LEU A 204 -0.42 7.19 22.16
N PRO A 205 -0.11 7.04 20.86
CA PRO A 205 -0.10 8.19 19.96
C PRO A 205 -1.50 8.81 19.77
N LEU A 206 -1.52 10.12 19.59
CA LEU A 206 -2.64 10.83 18.96
C LEU A 206 -2.48 10.75 17.44
N GLN A 207 -3.54 10.91 16.68
CA GLN A 207 -3.45 10.88 15.21
C GLN A 207 -4.53 11.76 14.59
N ALA A 208 -4.17 12.49 13.53
CA ALA A 208 -5.15 13.07 12.62
C ALA A 208 -4.85 12.71 11.17
N TYR A 209 -5.90 12.81 10.35
CA TYR A 209 -5.91 12.50 8.93
C TYR A 209 -6.19 13.75 8.11
N PHE A 210 -5.50 13.88 6.98
CA PHE A 210 -5.67 14.96 6.03
C PHE A 210 -5.87 14.37 4.63
N ARG A 211 -6.99 14.71 3.97
CA ARG A 211 -7.31 14.23 2.62
C ARG A 211 -7.80 15.38 1.74
N ILE A 212 -7.37 15.35 0.47
CA ILE A 212 -7.78 16.27 -0.60
C ILE A 212 -8.44 15.42 -1.69
N ASN A 213 -9.69 15.70 -2.05
CA ASN A 213 -10.40 15.06 -3.17
C ASN A 213 -10.93 16.11 -4.19
N ALA A 214 -10.85 17.42 -3.90
CA ALA A 214 -11.37 18.45 -4.80
C ALA A 214 -10.31 18.99 -5.78
N GLU A 215 -10.61 18.98 -7.08
CA GLU A 215 -9.76 19.57 -8.12
C GLU A 215 -9.51 21.08 -7.90
N ASN A 216 -8.26 21.52 -8.10
CA ASN A 216 -7.80 22.89 -7.89
C ASN A 216 -8.11 23.44 -6.47
N MET A 217 -8.16 22.59 -5.45
CA MET A 217 -8.27 23.03 -4.06
C MET A 217 -6.88 23.30 -3.44
N GLY A 218 -6.81 24.29 -2.55
CA GLY A 218 -5.72 24.45 -1.61
C GLY A 218 -6.10 23.91 -0.23
N GLN A 219 -5.24 23.06 0.36
CA GLN A 219 -5.37 22.61 1.74
C GLN A 219 -4.49 23.47 2.66
N PHE A 220 -5.08 23.98 3.73
CA PHE A 220 -4.47 24.96 4.63
C PHE A 220 -4.72 24.61 6.10
N GLU A 221 -4.36 23.40 6.53
CA GLU A 221 -4.53 23.06 7.95
C GLU A 221 -3.58 23.87 8.84
N ARG A 222 -4.01 24.11 10.08
CA ARG A 222 -3.12 24.63 11.13
C ARG A 222 -3.13 23.68 12.32
N THR A 223 -1.95 23.33 12.82
CA THR A 223 -1.83 22.47 14.00
C THR A 223 -1.14 23.23 15.12
N LEU A 224 -1.72 23.21 16.32
CA LEU A 224 -1.22 23.90 17.52
C LEU A 224 -1.15 22.90 18.68
N ILE A 225 0.05 22.59 19.13
CA ILE A 225 0.31 21.63 20.21
C ILE A 225 0.98 22.35 21.38
N ILE A 226 0.44 22.18 22.59
CA ILE A 226 1.01 22.67 23.83
C ILE A 226 1.19 21.47 24.76
N VAL A 227 2.45 21.17 25.09
CA VAL A 227 2.82 20.14 26.07
C VAL A 227 3.29 20.85 27.32
N ASP A 228 2.54 20.72 28.41
CA ASP A 228 2.81 21.46 29.65
C ASP A 228 3.93 20.81 30.51
N GLU A 229 4.21 21.37 31.68
CA GLU A 229 5.36 20.93 32.49
C GLU A 229 5.34 19.44 32.84
N ASP A 230 6.46 18.73 32.67
CA ASP A 230 6.57 17.27 32.89
C ASP A 230 5.59 16.39 32.07
N ALA A 231 5.00 16.88 30.98
CA ALA A 231 4.03 16.16 30.15
C ALA A 231 4.65 15.47 28.91
N TYR A 232 3.97 14.47 28.32
CA TYR A 232 4.45 13.74 27.12
C TYR A 232 3.35 13.45 26.09
N VAL A 233 3.69 13.50 24.79
CA VAL A 233 2.82 13.09 23.67
C VAL A 233 3.60 12.65 22.40
N HIS A 234 3.01 11.73 21.63
CA HIS A 234 3.44 11.28 20.29
C HIS A 234 2.29 11.34 19.27
N TYR A 235 2.59 11.48 17.96
CA TYR A 235 1.61 11.75 16.88
C TYR A 235 1.99 11.10 15.50
N VAL A 236 1.13 10.26 14.84
CA VAL A 236 1.51 9.19 13.83
C VAL A 236 0.46 8.80 12.69
N GLU A 237 0.81 7.87 11.74
CA GLU A 237 0.08 7.30 10.53
C GLU A 237 0.06 5.70 10.35
N GLY A 238 -0.56 5.07 9.28
CA GLY A 238 -0.92 3.58 9.11
C GLY A 238 -0.44 2.76 7.82
N CYS A 239 -0.41 1.37 7.76
CA CYS A 239 -0.01 0.47 6.56
C CYS A 239 -0.15 -1.14 6.73
N HIS A 240 0.44 -2.03 5.86
CA HIS A 240 0.60 -3.53 5.95
C HIS A 240 2.05 -3.99 6.29
N LEU A 241 2.40 -5.24 6.69
CA LEU A 241 3.82 -5.63 6.98
C LEU A 241 4.62 -6.25 5.81
N ALA A 242 5.97 -6.18 5.91
CA ALA A 242 6.93 -6.92 5.08
C ALA A 242 6.69 -8.45 5.06
N GLY A 243 7.04 -9.11 3.96
CA GLY A 243 6.92 -10.56 3.75
C GLY A 243 5.50 -11.05 3.42
N SER A 244 4.51 -10.15 3.41
CA SER A 244 3.13 -10.46 3.04
C SER A 244 3.03 -10.78 1.55
N MET A 245 2.48 -11.92 1.18
CA MET A 245 2.43 -12.39 -0.22
C MET A 245 1.25 -11.78 -0.98
N VAL A 246 1.54 -10.99 -2.01
CA VAL A 246 0.53 -10.41 -2.92
C VAL A 246 0.36 -11.31 -4.14
N ARG A 247 -0.89 -11.53 -4.56
CA ARG A 247 -1.22 -12.33 -5.75
C ARG A 247 -0.98 -11.52 -7.03
N VAL A 248 0.18 -11.72 -7.65
CA VAL A 248 0.53 -11.20 -8.99
C VAL A 248 0.15 -12.21 -10.08
N ARG A 249 -0.04 -11.82 -11.34
CA ARG A 249 -0.51 -12.73 -12.42
C ARG A 249 0.12 -14.13 -12.41
N GLU A 250 1.45 -14.20 -12.41
CA GLU A 250 2.25 -15.44 -12.52
C GLU A 250 2.26 -16.32 -11.25
N GLY A 251 1.77 -15.82 -10.12
CA GLY A 251 1.76 -16.54 -8.84
C GLY A 251 1.62 -15.59 -7.66
N GLU A 252 2.60 -15.57 -6.77
CA GLU A 252 2.66 -14.65 -5.65
C GLU A 252 4.05 -14.07 -5.49
N LYS A 253 4.11 -12.85 -4.99
CA LYS A 253 5.33 -12.06 -4.81
C LYS A 253 5.24 -11.30 -3.47
N PRO A 254 6.29 -11.26 -2.64
CA PRO A 254 6.30 -10.48 -1.40
C PRO A 254 5.97 -9.00 -1.66
N ILE A 255 5.20 -8.37 -0.78
CA ILE A 255 4.72 -6.99 -0.95
C ILE A 255 5.85 -5.96 -1.09
N GLU A 256 7.02 -6.24 -0.51
CA GLU A 256 8.24 -5.44 -0.63
C GLU A 256 8.96 -5.59 -1.97
N GLU A 257 8.69 -6.66 -2.72
CA GLU A 257 9.24 -6.92 -4.05
C GLU A 257 8.33 -6.42 -5.18
N ILE A 258 7.05 -6.12 -4.89
CA ILE A 258 6.09 -5.61 -5.88
C ILE A 258 6.62 -4.32 -6.50
N GLU A 259 6.56 -4.25 -7.83
CA GLU A 259 7.01 -3.10 -8.62
C GLU A 259 5.84 -2.39 -9.31
N ILE A 260 6.02 -1.09 -9.60
CA ILE A 260 5.10 -0.35 -10.46
C ILE A 260 5.09 -1.00 -11.84
N GLY A 261 3.93 -1.46 -12.28
CA GLY A 261 3.78 -2.22 -13.52
C GLY A 261 3.49 -3.72 -13.33
N ASP A 262 3.62 -4.26 -12.12
CA ASP A 262 3.14 -5.62 -11.82
C ASP A 262 1.60 -5.69 -11.94
N ASP A 263 1.06 -6.80 -12.44
CA ASP A 263 -0.37 -7.09 -12.49
C ASP A 263 -0.79 -7.84 -11.21
N VAL A 264 -1.63 -7.25 -10.36
CA VAL A 264 -2.15 -7.85 -9.11
C VAL A 264 -3.64 -8.18 -9.21
N LEU A 265 -4.05 -9.27 -8.57
CA LEU A 265 -5.45 -9.71 -8.51
C LEU A 265 -6.25 -8.81 -7.56
N THR A 266 -7.38 -8.26 -8.02
CA THR A 266 -8.19 -7.27 -7.28
C THR A 266 -9.42 -7.90 -6.64
N HIS A 267 -10.21 -7.10 -5.92
CA HIS A 267 -11.48 -7.55 -5.35
C HIS A 267 -12.50 -8.03 -6.40
N GLU A 268 -12.50 -7.45 -7.61
CA GLU A 268 -13.41 -7.86 -8.69
C GLU A 268 -13.01 -9.19 -9.34
N GLY A 269 -11.91 -9.81 -8.91
CA GLY A 269 -11.42 -11.07 -9.47
C GLY A 269 -10.64 -10.89 -10.77
N ARG A 270 -10.29 -9.66 -11.17
CA ARG A 270 -9.48 -9.37 -12.35
C ARG A 270 -8.08 -8.92 -11.98
N PHE A 271 -7.16 -8.95 -12.93
CA PHE A 271 -5.81 -8.40 -12.75
C PHE A 271 -5.77 -6.92 -13.16
N ARG A 272 -5.11 -6.10 -12.33
CA ARG A 272 -4.90 -4.67 -12.59
C ARG A 272 -3.48 -4.25 -12.25
N ARG A 273 -3.02 -3.20 -12.93
CA ARG A 273 -1.66 -2.69 -12.82
C ARG A 273 -1.43 -2.04 -11.46
N VAL A 274 -0.33 -2.36 -10.78
CA VAL A 274 0.18 -1.55 -9.67
C VAL A 274 0.64 -0.19 -10.21
N ARG A 275 0.00 0.87 -9.72
CA ARG A 275 0.28 2.28 -10.08
C ARG A 275 1.45 2.85 -9.27
N ASP A 276 1.42 2.61 -7.96
CA ASP A 276 2.43 3.08 -7.01
C ASP A 276 2.67 2.03 -5.92
N THR A 277 3.90 1.99 -5.41
CA THR A 277 4.30 1.17 -4.26
C THR A 277 4.70 2.09 -3.12
N MET A 278 4.22 1.80 -1.91
CA MET A 278 4.39 2.64 -0.73
C MET A 278 5.08 1.83 0.36
N GLN A 279 5.98 2.47 1.11
CA GLN A 279 6.59 1.90 2.31
C GLN A 279 6.90 2.96 3.36
N ARG A 280 6.85 2.59 4.64
CA ARG A 280 7.23 3.42 5.79
C ARG A 280 7.63 2.53 6.97
N ARG A 281 8.31 3.08 7.98
CA ARG A 281 8.50 2.36 9.26
C ARG A 281 7.26 2.51 10.15
N PHE A 282 6.96 1.49 10.94
CA PHE A 282 5.87 1.46 11.90
C PHE A 282 6.34 0.81 13.20
N GLU A 283 6.10 1.52 14.29
CA GLU A 283 6.35 1.12 15.67
C GLU A 283 4.97 1.13 16.37
N GLY A 284 4.46 -0.04 16.77
CA GLY A 284 3.15 -0.16 17.41
C GLY A 284 2.44 -1.52 17.19
N PRO A 285 1.14 -1.60 17.49
CA PRO A 285 0.41 -2.86 17.50
C PRO A 285 0.11 -3.38 16.08
N VAL A 286 0.42 -4.65 15.85
CA VAL A 286 0.16 -5.41 14.63
C VAL A 286 -0.84 -6.52 14.93
N PHE A 287 -1.81 -6.68 14.05
CA PHE A 287 -2.79 -7.75 14.06
C PHE A 287 -2.27 -8.94 13.25
N ARG A 288 -2.16 -10.10 13.90
CA ARG A 288 -2.00 -11.39 13.24
C ARG A 288 -3.36 -12.09 13.22
N ILE A 289 -3.94 -12.23 12.03
CA ILE A 289 -5.28 -12.77 11.80
C ILE A 289 -5.16 -14.13 11.10
N GLY A 290 -5.66 -15.17 11.76
CA GLY A 290 -5.78 -16.52 11.20
C GLY A 290 -7.23 -16.80 10.82
N PHE A 291 -7.45 -17.40 9.65
CA PHE A 291 -8.78 -17.66 9.07
C PHE A 291 -8.84 -19.05 8.43
N ALA A 292 -10.04 -19.58 8.22
CA ALA A 292 -10.21 -20.92 7.65
C ALA A 292 -9.90 -20.94 6.14
N GLY A 293 -9.56 -22.11 5.60
CA GLY A 293 -9.25 -22.31 4.18
C GLY A 293 -7.76 -22.21 3.85
N GLU A 294 -7.04 -21.29 4.50
CA GLU A 294 -5.56 -21.17 4.41
C GLU A 294 -4.88 -21.83 5.61
N GLY A 295 -4.48 -23.09 5.48
CA GLY A 295 -3.88 -23.85 6.59
C GLY A 295 -2.44 -23.47 6.97
N TYR A 296 -1.84 -22.50 6.28
CA TYR A 296 -0.42 -22.11 6.42
C TYR A 296 -0.19 -20.59 6.47
N ARG A 297 -1.24 -19.77 6.31
CA ARG A 297 -1.14 -18.31 6.31
C ARG A 297 -1.65 -17.71 7.62
N SER A 298 -1.13 -16.53 7.92
CA SER A 298 -1.77 -15.59 8.83
C SER A 298 -1.49 -14.19 8.32
N LEU A 299 -2.54 -13.39 8.15
CA LEU A 299 -2.45 -12.01 7.74
C LEU A 299 -1.80 -11.19 8.87
N ALA A 300 -0.65 -10.56 8.61
CA ALA A 300 0.05 -9.69 9.55
C ALA A 300 -0.04 -8.23 9.09
N VAL A 301 -0.68 -7.37 9.88
CA VAL A 301 -1.11 -6.06 9.37
C VAL A 301 -1.25 -5.00 10.48
N THR A 302 -1.03 -3.72 10.19
CA THR A 302 -1.31 -2.66 11.18
C THR A 302 -2.83 -2.58 11.43
N PRO A 303 -3.30 -1.97 12.53
CA PRO A 303 -4.71 -2.05 12.94
C PRO A 303 -5.64 -1.58 11.82
N ARG A 304 -5.21 -0.51 11.15
CA ARG A 304 -5.97 0.31 10.22
C ARG A 304 -5.79 -0.03 8.74
N HIS A 305 -5.76 -1.33 8.42
CA HIS A 305 -5.76 -1.75 7.02
C HIS A 305 -7.12 -2.37 6.66
N PRO A 306 -7.81 -1.87 5.62
CA PRO A 306 -9.12 -2.35 5.21
C PRO A 306 -9.09 -3.67 4.42
N PHE A 307 -10.02 -4.56 4.73
CA PHE A 307 -10.26 -5.84 4.07
C PHE A 307 -11.71 -5.95 3.60
N LEU A 308 -11.96 -6.65 2.50
CA LEU A 308 -13.32 -6.96 2.07
C LEU A 308 -13.86 -8.11 2.92
N THR A 309 -14.98 -7.87 3.59
CA THR A 309 -15.47 -8.71 4.68
C THR A 309 -16.97 -8.91 4.65
N ALA A 310 -17.46 -9.81 5.49
CA ALA A 310 -18.86 -9.91 5.87
C ALA A 310 -18.98 -10.24 7.37
N ARG A 311 -19.83 -9.49 8.09
CA ARG A 311 -20.15 -9.75 9.51
C ARG A 311 -20.87 -11.09 9.66
N ARG A 312 -20.55 -11.88 10.69
CA ARG A 312 -21.28 -13.12 10.98
C ARG A 312 -22.61 -12.85 11.69
N ASP A 313 -23.72 -13.28 11.08
CA ASP A 313 -25.08 -13.11 11.62
C ASP A 313 -25.31 -13.86 12.93
N ARG A 314 -24.71 -15.05 13.06
CA ARG A 314 -24.98 -16.03 14.12
C ARG A 314 -23.71 -16.78 14.51
N PRO A 315 -23.27 -16.78 15.79
CA PRO A 315 -21.97 -17.35 16.20
C PRO A 315 -21.72 -18.84 15.91
N ARG A 316 -22.72 -19.61 15.44
CA ARG A 316 -22.63 -21.06 15.15
C ARG A 316 -23.32 -21.49 13.85
N GLU A 317 -23.77 -20.53 13.04
CA GLU A 317 -24.41 -20.78 11.74
C GLU A 317 -23.74 -19.92 10.68
N HIS A 318 -23.71 -20.39 9.44
CA HIS A 318 -23.24 -19.58 8.33
C HIS A 318 -24.33 -18.60 7.92
N ASN A 319 -23.92 -17.43 7.45
CA ASN A 319 -24.85 -16.48 6.84
C ASN A 319 -25.53 -17.13 5.63
N ARG A 320 -26.77 -16.72 5.36
CA ARG A 320 -27.52 -17.16 4.16
C ARG A 320 -27.31 -16.23 2.96
N SER A 321 -26.73 -15.06 3.19
CA SER A 321 -26.46 -13.99 2.24
C SER A 321 -25.28 -13.18 2.79
N PHE A 322 -24.39 -12.70 1.93
CA PHE A 322 -23.18 -12.01 2.37
C PHE A 322 -23.22 -10.54 1.93
N THR A 323 -23.56 -9.67 2.87
CA THR A 323 -23.39 -8.23 2.67
C THR A 323 -21.91 -7.92 2.74
N ARG A 324 -21.34 -7.53 1.60
CA ARG A 324 -19.95 -7.11 1.46
C ARG A 324 -19.75 -5.78 2.20
N ASP A 325 -18.69 -5.69 2.98
CA ASP A 325 -18.33 -4.51 3.77
C ASP A 325 -16.80 -4.35 3.83
N TRP A 326 -16.29 -3.12 3.73
CA TRP A 326 -14.85 -2.87 3.86
C TRP A 326 -14.55 -2.53 5.32
N LYS A 327 -13.81 -3.39 6.01
CA LYS A 327 -13.50 -3.25 7.43
C LYS A 327 -12.02 -3.30 7.72
N GLU A 328 -11.57 -2.45 8.62
CA GLU A 328 -10.18 -2.49 9.08
C GLU A 328 -9.88 -3.72 9.93
N ALA A 329 -8.62 -4.17 9.89
CA ALA A 329 -8.13 -5.34 10.62
C ALA A 329 -8.53 -5.38 12.11
N TRP A 330 -8.65 -4.20 12.73
CA TRP A 330 -8.89 -4.04 14.16
C TRP A 330 -10.41 -4.02 14.54
N GLU A 331 -11.32 -3.85 13.55
CA GLU A 331 -12.77 -4.04 13.65
C GLU A 331 -13.16 -5.52 13.73
N LEU A 332 -12.35 -6.37 13.10
CA LEU A 332 -12.67 -7.77 12.83
C LEU A 332 -12.87 -8.55 14.12
N ALA A 333 -13.89 -9.40 14.14
CA ALA A 333 -14.13 -10.36 15.22
C ALA A 333 -13.88 -11.80 14.76
N VAL A 334 -13.47 -12.66 15.70
CA VAL A 334 -13.40 -14.11 15.45
C VAL A 334 -14.80 -14.61 15.09
N GLY A 335 -14.92 -15.19 13.89
CA GLY A 335 -16.17 -15.63 13.30
C GLY A 335 -16.59 -14.82 12.06
N ASP A 336 -16.23 -13.53 11.97
CA ASP A 336 -16.46 -12.73 10.76
C ASP A 336 -15.70 -13.31 9.57
N TYR A 337 -16.12 -12.97 8.34
CA TYR A 337 -15.55 -13.53 7.13
C TYR A 337 -14.65 -12.53 6.42
N LEU A 338 -13.48 -12.98 5.96
CA LEU A 338 -12.66 -12.30 4.96
C LEU A 338 -13.03 -12.83 3.57
N ALA A 339 -12.92 -11.99 2.55
CA ALA A 339 -13.22 -12.35 1.17
C ALA A 339 -11.96 -12.77 0.39
N LEU A 340 -12.10 -13.80 -0.44
CA LEU A 340 -11.20 -14.17 -1.53
C LEU A 340 -12.07 -14.28 -2.80
N PRO A 341 -11.69 -13.76 -3.99
CA PRO A 341 -12.49 -13.95 -5.20
C PRO A 341 -12.61 -15.45 -5.52
N ALA A 342 -13.83 -15.94 -5.80
CA ALA A 342 -14.07 -17.34 -6.13
C ALA A 342 -13.93 -17.63 -7.63
N CYS A 343 -13.97 -16.59 -8.47
CA CYS A 343 -13.68 -16.65 -9.89
C CYS A 343 -12.59 -15.62 -10.20
N ILE A 344 -11.73 -15.94 -11.16
CA ILE A 344 -10.78 -15.00 -11.74
C ILE A 344 -11.28 -14.69 -13.15
N ASP A 345 -11.67 -13.44 -13.39
CA ASP A 345 -12.20 -12.98 -14.67
C ASP A 345 -11.06 -12.55 -15.60
N LEU A 346 -11.13 -13.02 -16.84
CA LEU A 346 -10.15 -12.78 -17.90
C LEU A 346 -10.86 -12.05 -19.05
N GLU A 347 -11.21 -10.79 -18.77
CA GLU A 347 -11.81 -9.77 -19.64
C GLU A 347 -12.30 -10.25 -21.03
N GLU A 348 -13.59 -10.55 -21.13
CA GLU A 348 -14.33 -10.81 -22.39
C GLU A 348 -13.66 -11.78 -23.39
N GLN A 349 -12.82 -12.71 -22.92
CA GLN A 349 -12.26 -13.74 -23.79
C GLN A 349 -13.32 -14.81 -24.07
N THR A 350 -13.67 -14.97 -25.35
CA THR A 350 -14.41 -16.16 -25.82
C THR A 350 -13.59 -17.40 -25.46
N PRO A 351 -14.19 -18.45 -24.85
CA PRO A 351 -13.47 -19.66 -24.47
C PRO A 351 -12.61 -20.19 -25.63
N PRO A 352 -11.30 -20.42 -25.42
CA PRO A 352 -10.43 -20.84 -26.51
C PRO A 352 -10.81 -22.26 -26.95
N VAL A 353 -11.17 -22.41 -28.23
CA VAL A 353 -11.47 -23.71 -28.85
C VAL A 353 -10.18 -24.50 -29.12
N ALA A 354 -9.05 -23.81 -29.25
CA ALA A 354 -7.72 -24.38 -29.40
C ALA A 354 -6.68 -23.52 -28.70
N CYS A 355 -5.56 -24.13 -28.29
CA CYS A 355 -4.36 -23.42 -27.85
C CYS A 355 -3.21 -23.69 -28.84
N GLY A 356 -2.34 -22.71 -29.04
CA GLY A 356 -1.27 -22.82 -30.03
C GLY A 356 0.06 -22.24 -29.58
N GLN A 357 1.14 -22.95 -29.90
CA GLN A 357 2.52 -22.61 -29.57
C GLN A 357 3.40 -22.57 -30.82
N ASP A 358 4.36 -21.65 -30.82
CA ASP A 358 5.41 -21.58 -31.84
C ASP A 358 6.59 -22.44 -31.40
N VAL A 359 6.61 -23.69 -31.87
CA VAL A 359 7.70 -24.63 -31.57
C VAL A 359 8.83 -24.38 -32.56
N LEU A 360 10.04 -24.11 -32.05
CA LEU A 360 11.24 -24.19 -32.88
C LEU A 360 11.45 -25.65 -33.29
N VAL A 361 11.84 -25.92 -34.53
CA VAL A 361 12.13 -27.25 -35.08
C VAL A 361 13.39 -27.18 -35.94
N GLY A 362 14.29 -28.14 -35.80
CA GLY A 362 15.53 -28.16 -36.58
C GLY A 362 16.31 -29.47 -36.43
N ARG A 363 17.03 -29.86 -37.48
CA ARG A 363 17.90 -31.05 -37.49
C ARG A 363 19.35 -30.67 -37.81
N GLY A 364 20.26 -30.99 -36.90
CA GLY A 364 21.71 -30.93 -37.15
C GLY A 364 22.25 -29.51 -37.35
N ARG A 365 22.85 -29.26 -38.53
CA ARG A 365 23.56 -28.00 -38.85
C ARG A 365 22.69 -26.91 -39.50
N HIS A 366 21.38 -27.13 -39.62
CA HIS A 366 20.45 -26.16 -40.18
C HIS A 366 19.91 -25.24 -39.08
N ALA A 367 19.60 -23.99 -39.42
CA ALA A 367 18.92 -23.07 -38.53
C ALA A 367 17.54 -23.64 -38.13
N ALA A 368 17.13 -23.43 -36.88
CA ALA A 368 15.80 -23.81 -36.44
C ALA A 368 14.75 -22.90 -37.10
N VAL A 369 13.62 -23.49 -37.48
CA VAL A 369 12.45 -22.82 -38.04
C VAL A 369 11.35 -22.83 -36.98
N ALA A 370 10.60 -21.74 -36.83
CA ALA A 370 9.39 -21.76 -35.99
C ALA A 370 8.24 -22.40 -36.78
N GLU A 371 7.63 -23.43 -36.20
CA GLU A 371 6.45 -24.11 -36.72
C GLU A 371 5.32 -23.94 -35.70
N ARG A 372 4.10 -23.60 -36.15
CA ARG A 372 2.93 -23.47 -35.28
C ARG A 372 2.35 -24.85 -34.99
N VAL A 373 2.21 -25.19 -33.72
CA VAL A 373 1.42 -26.35 -33.25
C VAL A 373 0.15 -25.82 -32.62
N GLU A 374 -1.01 -26.21 -33.13
CA GLU A 374 -2.32 -25.90 -32.54
C GLU A 374 -3.00 -27.19 -32.09
N VAL A 375 -3.67 -27.14 -30.95
CA VAL A 375 -4.31 -28.27 -30.27
C VAL A 375 -5.73 -27.85 -29.89
N GLU A 376 -6.72 -28.55 -30.44
CA GLU A 376 -8.14 -28.38 -30.07
C GLU A 376 -8.38 -28.85 -28.63
N LEU A 377 -9.14 -28.07 -27.87
CA LEU A 377 -9.29 -28.23 -26.43
C LEU A 377 -10.55 -29.04 -26.08
N SER A 378 -10.56 -30.32 -26.44
CA SER A 378 -11.58 -31.26 -25.95
C SER A 378 -11.42 -31.52 -24.45
N THR A 379 -12.45 -32.06 -23.79
CA THR A 379 -12.39 -32.49 -22.39
C THR A 379 -11.29 -33.52 -22.16
N ASP A 380 -11.16 -34.53 -23.04
CA ASP A 380 -10.11 -35.54 -22.94
C ASP A 380 -8.69 -34.95 -23.14
N VAL A 381 -8.53 -33.98 -24.05
CA VAL A 381 -7.26 -33.23 -24.20
C VAL A 381 -6.94 -32.44 -22.93
N CYS A 382 -7.92 -31.73 -22.36
CA CYS A 382 -7.76 -31.01 -21.09
C CYS A 382 -7.36 -31.95 -19.95
N ARG A 383 -7.93 -33.17 -19.90
CA ARG A 383 -7.55 -34.21 -18.93
C ARG A 383 -6.12 -34.71 -19.11
N VAL A 384 -5.66 -34.92 -20.35
CA VAL A 384 -4.26 -35.29 -20.60
C VAL A 384 -3.31 -34.12 -20.30
N MET A 385 -3.72 -32.87 -20.50
CA MET A 385 -2.97 -31.69 -20.05
C MET A 385 -2.85 -31.61 -18.53
N GLY A 386 -3.92 -31.89 -17.78
CA GLY A 386 -3.86 -31.99 -16.32
C GLY A 386 -2.94 -33.12 -15.85
N LEU A 387 -3.02 -34.29 -16.50
CA LEU A 387 -2.17 -35.44 -16.21
C LEU A 387 -0.69 -35.17 -16.55
N TYR A 388 -0.41 -34.31 -17.54
CA TYR A 388 0.96 -33.87 -17.84
C TYR A 388 1.56 -33.06 -16.67
N VAL A 389 0.78 -32.18 -16.04
CA VAL A 389 1.26 -31.39 -14.90
C VAL A 389 1.50 -32.26 -13.65
N ALA A 390 0.85 -33.42 -13.54
CA ALA A 390 1.06 -34.41 -12.48
C ALA A 390 2.24 -35.36 -12.77
N GLU A 391 2.15 -36.17 -13.83
CA GLU A 391 3.03 -37.32 -14.12
C GLU A 391 3.69 -37.25 -15.51
N GLY A 392 3.59 -36.09 -16.17
CA GLY A 392 4.22 -35.82 -17.46
C GLY A 392 5.69 -35.43 -17.32
N SER A 393 6.49 -35.81 -18.31
CA SER A 393 7.87 -35.31 -18.42
C SER A 393 8.31 -35.12 -19.88
N VAL A 394 9.12 -34.08 -20.09
CA VAL A 394 9.79 -33.84 -21.37
C VAL A 394 11.29 -34.04 -21.23
N SER A 395 11.83 -34.86 -22.13
CA SER A 395 13.28 -35.13 -22.25
C SER A 395 14.13 -33.85 -22.30
N ALA A 396 15.33 -33.87 -21.74
CA ALA A 396 16.21 -32.71 -21.66
C ALA A 396 16.62 -32.12 -23.03
N ASN A 397 16.58 -32.93 -24.09
CA ASN A 397 16.80 -32.50 -25.48
C ASN A 397 15.48 -32.20 -26.23
N THR A 398 14.33 -32.22 -25.56
CA THR A 398 12.97 -32.00 -26.11
C THR A 398 12.66 -32.91 -27.31
N SER A 399 13.10 -34.17 -27.27
CA SER A 399 12.94 -35.14 -28.38
C SER A 399 11.80 -36.14 -28.19
N TYR A 400 11.39 -36.37 -26.94
CA TYR A 400 10.22 -37.15 -26.57
C TYR A 400 9.48 -36.53 -25.38
N LEU A 401 8.17 -36.74 -25.40
CA LEU A 401 7.21 -36.57 -24.30
C LEU A 401 7.00 -37.93 -23.63
N ALA A 402 6.79 -37.95 -22.32
CA ALA A 402 6.53 -39.16 -21.55
C ALA A 402 5.47 -38.93 -20.48
N PHE A 403 4.75 -40.00 -20.14
CA PHE A 403 3.86 -40.07 -18.97
C PHE A 403 4.22 -41.34 -18.19
N ASP A 404 4.49 -41.20 -16.90
CA ASP A 404 4.82 -42.32 -16.02
C ASP A 404 3.56 -42.77 -15.24
N SER A 405 3.45 -44.08 -14.96
CA SER A 405 2.29 -44.68 -14.28
C SER A 405 2.66 -46.00 -13.59
N ALA A 406 1.86 -46.43 -12.62
CA ALA A 406 1.94 -47.75 -12.03
C ALA A 406 1.39 -48.82 -12.98
N ALA A 407 1.91 -50.05 -12.89
CA ALA A 407 1.55 -51.14 -13.80
C ALA A 407 0.03 -51.44 -13.88
N HIS A 408 -0.74 -51.15 -12.82
CA HIS A 408 -2.18 -51.40 -12.75
C HIS A 408 -3.05 -50.28 -13.34
N GLU A 409 -2.47 -49.12 -13.66
CA GLU A 409 -3.17 -47.94 -14.23
C GLU A 409 -3.28 -48.05 -15.76
N GLU A 410 -3.88 -49.14 -16.24
CA GLU A 410 -3.99 -49.43 -17.67
C GLU A 410 -4.91 -48.43 -18.39
N ASN A 411 -6.09 -48.15 -17.82
CA ASN A 411 -7.05 -47.19 -18.37
C ASN A 411 -6.49 -45.76 -18.54
N LEU A 412 -5.55 -45.33 -17.69
CA LEU A 412 -4.91 -44.02 -17.82
C LEU A 412 -3.90 -43.99 -18.97
N ARG A 413 -3.22 -45.12 -19.23
CA ARG A 413 -2.34 -45.24 -20.40
C ARG A 413 -3.14 -45.28 -21.69
N GLU A 414 -4.23 -46.07 -21.75
CA GLU A 414 -5.13 -46.12 -22.90
C GLU A 414 -5.67 -44.73 -23.26
N LEU A 415 -6.15 -43.95 -22.25
CA LEU A 415 -6.58 -42.56 -22.45
C LEU A 415 -5.47 -41.68 -23.06
N VAL A 416 -4.24 -41.77 -22.57
CA VAL A 416 -3.12 -40.97 -23.09
C VAL A 416 -2.68 -41.43 -24.48
N GLU A 417 -2.69 -42.73 -24.76
CA GLU A 417 -2.43 -43.30 -26.09
C GLU A 417 -3.46 -42.77 -27.10
N ASP A 418 -4.77 -42.96 -26.86
CA ASP A 418 -5.85 -42.55 -27.74
C ASP A 418 -5.87 -41.03 -28.00
N VAL A 419 -5.71 -40.21 -26.95
CA VAL A 419 -5.75 -38.74 -27.06
C VAL A 419 -4.52 -38.20 -27.77
N ILE A 420 -3.31 -38.72 -27.49
CA ILE A 420 -2.09 -38.24 -28.16
C ILE A 420 -2.02 -38.74 -29.61
N GLU A 421 -2.53 -39.94 -29.92
CA GLU A 421 -2.70 -40.39 -31.31
C GLU A 421 -3.71 -39.50 -32.04
N GLY A 422 -4.90 -39.26 -31.47
CA GLY A 422 -5.94 -38.43 -32.08
C GLY A 422 -5.53 -36.96 -32.27
N THR A 423 -4.74 -36.40 -31.36
CA THR A 423 -4.35 -34.97 -31.36
C THR A 423 -3.08 -34.72 -32.18
N PHE A 424 -2.07 -35.59 -32.08
CA PHE A 424 -0.75 -35.37 -32.69
C PHE A 424 -0.34 -36.41 -33.75
N GLY A 425 -1.13 -37.48 -33.95
CA GLY A 425 -0.79 -38.56 -34.88
C GLY A 425 0.41 -39.39 -34.44
N LEU A 426 0.61 -39.56 -33.12
CA LEU A 426 1.80 -40.19 -32.55
C LEU A 426 1.50 -41.55 -31.92
N GLU A 427 2.07 -42.62 -32.48
CA GLU A 427 2.13 -43.92 -31.82
C GLU A 427 3.02 -43.85 -30.57
N ALA A 428 2.56 -44.47 -29.49
CA ALA A 428 3.33 -44.58 -28.26
C ALA A 428 4.27 -45.80 -28.26
N TRP A 429 5.31 -45.76 -27.41
CA TRP A 429 6.04 -46.95 -27.02
C TRP A 429 6.20 -47.02 -25.50
N THR A 430 5.89 -48.19 -24.96
CA THR A 430 5.84 -48.43 -23.52
C THR A 430 7.01 -49.29 -23.06
N TYR A 431 7.67 -48.91 -21.96
CA TYR A 431 8.66 -49.76 -21.30
C TYR A 431 8.49 -49.81 -19.79
N ALA A 432 8.91 -50.92 -19.19
CA ALA A 432 8.81 -51.19 -17.76
C ALA A 432 10.11 -50.82 -17.03
N TYR A 433 9.99 -50.17 -15.87
CA TYR A 433 11.14 -49.76 -15.05
C TYR A 433 10.90 -49.98 -13.53
N GLY A 434 11.95 -49.74 -12.73
CA GLY A 434 11.97 -50.04 -11.31
C GLY A 434 12.48 -51.45 -11.00
N SER A 435 12.90 -51.69 -9.75
CA SER A 435 13.52 -52.95 -9.31
C SER A 435 12.60 -54.18 -9.43
N GLN A 436 11.28 -53.98 -9.31
CA GLN A 436 10.26 -55.02 -9.51
C GLN A 436 9.48 -54.88 -10.83
N ARG A 437 9.87 -53.96 -11.72
CA ARG A 437 9.14 -53.61 -12.96
C ARG A 437 7.68 -53.17 -12.73
N GLU A 438 7.41 -52.51 -11.61
CA GLU A 438 6.09 -51.98 -11.25
C GLU A 438 5.77 -50.65 -11.95
N GLY A 439 6.78 -49.90 -12.40
CA GLY A 439 6.59 -48.67 -13.20
C GLY A 439 6.38 -48.97 -14.68
N ARG A 440 5.57 -48.15 -15.34
CA ARG A 440 5.36 -48.08 -16.79
C ARG A 440 5.61 -46.64 -17.24
N SER A 441 6.40 -46.48 -18.29
CA SER A 441 6.65 -45.18 -18.93
C SER A 441 6.12 -45.25 -20.35
N LEU A 442 5.12 -44.44 -20.65
CA LEU A 442 4.50 -44.29 -21.96
C LEU A 442 5.20 -43.14 -22.69
N ARG A 443 5.71 -43.36 -23.90
CA ARG A 443 6.58 -42.37 -24.58
C ARG A 443 6.21 -42.10 -26.03
N PHE A 444 6.27 -40.82 -26.39
CA PHE A 444 5.95 -40.29 -27.72
C PHE A 444 7.14 -39.54 -28.30
N SER A 445 7.67 -40.02 -29.42
CA SER A 445 8.90 -39.51 -30.03
C SER A 445 8.65 -38.31 -30.96
N SER A 446 8.21 -37.17 -30.39
CA SER A 446 7.91 -35.95 -31.14
C SER A 446 8.51 -34.70 -30.50
N VAL A 447 9.24 -33.93 -31.31
CA VAL A 447 9.77 -32.60 -30.92
C VAL A 447 8.62 -31.59 -30.79
N HIS A 448 7.60 -31.68 -31.66
CA HIS A 448 6.43 -30.80 -31.66
C HIS A 448 5.64 -30.94 -30.36
N ALA A 449 5.21 -32.17 -30.02
CA ALA A 449 4.46 -32.42 -28.78
C ALA A 449 5.32 -32.09 -27.54
N ALA A 450 6.58 -32.55 -27.51
CA ALA A 450 7.49 -32.27 -26.39
C ALA A 450 7.70 -30.77 -26.15
N ARG A 451 7.84 -29.96 -27.21
CA ARG A 451 8.02 -28.50 -27.07
C ARG A 451 6.71 -27.80 -26.75
N PHE A 452 5.60 -28.21 -27.35
CA PHE A 452 4.27 -27.68 -27.03
C PHE A 452 3.94 -27.83 -25.53
N PHE A 453 4.06 -29.04 -24.96
CA PHE A 453 3.80 -29.26 -23.53
C PHE A 453 4.80 -28.50 -22.65
N ALA A 454 6.10 -28.54 -22.96
CA ALA A 454 7.12 -27.83 -22.19
C ALA A 454 6.97 -26.29 -22.22
N GLN A 455 6.52 -25.71 -23.33
CA GLN A 455 6.24 -24.28 -23.45
C GLN A 455 4.92 -23.88 -22.77
N THR A 456 3.91 -24.75 -22.80
CA THR A 456 2.56 -24.44 -22.30
C THR A 456 2.43 -24.65 -20.79
N PHE A 457 3.18 -25.58 -20.21
CA PHE A 457 3.02 -25.98 -18.81
C PHE A 457 4.35 -26.06 -18.03
N GLY A 458 5.50 -25.88 -18.68
CA GLY A 458 6.82 -26.14 -18.10
C GLY A 458 7.30 -27.59 -18.26
N ARG A 459 8.59 -27.85 -18.04
CA ARG A 459 9.21 -29.20 -18.16
C ARG A 459 9.83 -29.71 -16.87
N THR A 460 10.30 -28.83 -15.98
CA THR A 460 10.78 -29.19 -14.63
C THR A 460 9.81 -28.71 -13.57
N THR A 461 9.85 -29.30 -12.37
CA THR A 461 8.99 -28.92 -11.24
C THR A 461 9.05 -27.43 -10.89
N ASP A 462 10.17 -26.75 -11.17
CA ASP A 462 10.33 -25.29 -11.00
C ASP A 462 9.72 -24.48 -12.15
N GLU A 463 9.68 -25.03 -13.36
CA GLU A 463 9.06 -24.43 -14.55
C GLU A 463 7.54 -24.66 -14.60
N LEU A 464 7.00 -25.61 -13.81
CA LEU A 464 5.60 -26.01 -13.87
C LEU A 464 4.65 -24.84 -13.51
N HIS A 465 3.66 -24.61 -14.36
CA HIS A 465 2.65 -23.57 -14.19
C HIS A 465 1.31 -23.93 -14.84
N VAL A 466 0.25 -23.21 -14.48
CA VAL A 466 -1.13 -23.38 -14.97
C VAL A 466 -1.54 -22.09 -15.69
N PRO A 467 -1.59 -22.07 -17.04
CA PRO A 467 -1.88 -20.87 -17.83
C PRO A 467 -3.22 -20.19 -17.54
N ASP A 468 -3.27 -18.86 -17.72
CA ASP A 468 -4.50 -18.07 -17.56
C ASP A 468 -5.65 -18.58 -18.45
N TRP A 469 -5.39 -18.90 -19.72
CA TRP A 469 -6.44 -19.31 -20.66
C TRP A 469 -7.27 -20.54 -20.23
N LEU A 470 -6.75 -21.38 -19.32
CA LEU A 470 -7.52 -22.48 -18.72
C LEU A 470 -8.74 -21.99 -17.92
N PHE A 471 -8.68 -20.80 -17.33
CA PHE A 471 -9.76 -20.24 -16.52
C PHE A 471 -10.93 -19.73 -17.36
N ALA A 472 -10.68 -19.39 -18.63
CA ALA A 472 -11.67 -19.00 -19.62
C ALA A 472 -12.35 -20.19 -20.33
N LEU A 473 -11.96 -21.42 -20.03
CA LEU A 473 -12.61 -22.64 -20.53
C LEU A 473 -13.97 -22.87 -19.85
N ASP A 474 -14.79 -23.73 -20.47
CA ASP A 474 -16.06 -24.15 -19.88
C ASP A 474 -15.87 -25.07 -18.64
N ASP A 475 -16.95 -25.29 -17.89
CA ASP A 475 -16.90 -26.08 -16.66
C ASP A 475 -16.49 -27.54 -16.89
N GLU A 476 -16.82 -28.14 -18.03
CA GLU A 476 -16.48 -29.54 -18.34
C GLU A 476 -14.99 -29.66 -18.68
N GLN A 477 -14.46 -28.75 -19.48
CA GLN A 477 -13.04 -28.64 -19.81
C GLN A 477 -12.18 -28.36 -18.56
N ARG A 478 -12.60 -27.40 -17.71
CA ARG A 478 -11.91 -27.08 -16.45
C ARG A 478 -11.93 -28.25 -15.48
N ALA A 479 -13.09 -28.91 -15.31
CA ALA A 479 -13.20 -30.09 -14.47
C ALA A 479 -12.36 -31.27 -15.00
N ALA A 480 -12.26 -31.43 -16.32
CA ALA A 480 -11.42 -32.46 -16.94
C ALA A 480 -9.92 -32.20 -16.70
N PHE A 481 -9.44 -30.96 -16.77
CA PHE A 481 -8.06 -30.62 -16.40
C PHE A 481 -7.78 -30.93 -14.92
N VAL A 482 -8.69 -30.55 -14.01
CA VAL A 482 -8.61 -30.91 -12.58
C VAL A 482 -8.62 -32.43 -12.38
N ARG A 483 -9.38 -33.17 -13.19
CA ARG A 483 -9.42 -34.64 -13.15
C ARG A 483 -8.09 -35.25 -13.56
N GLY A 484 -7.42 -34.71 -14.57
CA GLY A 484 -6.08 -35.14 -14.99
C GLY A 484 -5.04 -35.01 -13.87
N LEU A 485 -5.04 -33.88 -13.16
CA LEU A 485 -4.19 -33.68 -11.97
C LEU A 485 -4.54 -34.67 -10.84
N TYR A 486 -5.83 -34.91 -10.60
CA TYR A 486 -6.28 -35.88 -9.60
C TYR A 486 -5.95 -37.34 -9.99
N ASP A 487 -5.92 -37.67 -11.28
CA ASP A 487 -5.58 -39.03 -11.74
C ASP A 487 -4.12 -39.41 -11.44
N GLY A 488 -3.18 -38.45 -11.45
CA GLY A 488 -1.78 -38.68 -11.08
C GLY A 488 -1.49 -38.48 -9.59
N GLU A 489 -1.84 -37.31 -9.02
CA GLU A 489 -1.45 -36.92 -7.66
C GLU A 489 -2.56 -37.06 -6.60
N GLY A 490 -3.77 -37.42 -7.02
CA GLY A 490 -4.94 -37.52 -6.16
C GLY A 490 -4.91 -38.71 -5.21
N SER A 491 -5.47 -38.54 -4.02
CA SER A 491 -5.76 -39.64 -3.12
C SER A 491 -7.07 -39.41 -2.37
N HIS A 492 -7.77 -40.50 -2.09
CA HIS A 492 -8.94 -40.52 -1.21
C HIS A 492 -8.58 -41.23 0.10
N ASP A 493 -8.93 -40.58 1.20
CA ASP A 493 -8.81 -41.15 2.54
C ASP A 493 -10.19 -41.65 2.97
N GLU A 494 -10.48 -42.94 2.79
CA GLU A 494 -11.80 -43.52 3.11
C GLU A 494 -12.20 -43.30 4.58
N ALA A 495 -11.24 -43.34 5.50
CA ALA A 495 -11.50 -43.24 6.94
C ALA A 495 -11.84 -41.79 7.36
N LEU A 496 -11.23 -40.80 6.71
CA LEU A 496 -11.55 -39.39 6.91
C LEU A 496 -12.61 -38.87 5.92
N ASP A 497 -12.98 -39.64 4.91
CA ASP A 497 -13.71 -39.22 3.72
C ASP A 497 -13.18 -37.91 3.10
N LEU A 498 -11.89 -37.91 2.77
CA LEU A 498 -11.18 -36.73 2.30
C LEU A 498 -10.47 -36.98 0.98
N TYR A 499 -10.89 -36.28 -0.07
CA TYR A 499 -10.12 -36.15 -1.31
C TYR A 499 -9.02 -35.10 -1.14
N ARG A 500 -7.80 -35.42 -1.57
CA ARG A 500 -6.65 -34.53 -1.50
C ARG A 500 -5.72 -34.72 -2.71
N ILE A 501 -5.13 -33.62 -3.18
CA ILE A 501 -4.09 -33.58 -4.21
C ILE A 501 -2.83 -33.01 -3.56
N ASN A 502 -1.66 -33.62 -3.80
CA ASN A 502 -0.41 -33.24 -3.11
C ASN A 502 0.66 -32.74 -4.07
N GLN A 503 0.71 -31.43 -4.27
CA GLN A 503 1.64 -30.74 -5.14
C GLN A 503 2.98 -30.40 -4.47
N THR A 504 4.04 -30.24 -5.27
CA THR A 504 5.34 -29.73 -4.78
C THR A 504 5.73 -28.37 -5.37
N ASN A 505 4.98 -27.89 -6.35
CA ASN A 505 5.04 -26.52 -6.86
C ASN A 505 3.92 -25.68 -6.22
N GLN A 506 4.27 -24.50 -5.68
CA GLN A 506 3.32 -23.61 -5.00
C GLN A 506 2.30 -22.98 -5.96
N SER A 507 2.77 -22.48 -7.11
CA SER A 507 1.91 -21.85 -8.12
C SER A 507 0.88 -22.85 -8.64
N VAL A 508 1.30 -24.05 -9.03
CA VAL A 508 0.36 -25.11 -9.45
C VAL A 508 -0.68 -25.43 -8.36
N ALA A 509 -0.26 -25.53 -7.09
CA ALA A 509 -1.18 -25.81 -5.98
C ALA A 509 -2.21 -24.69 -5.74
N GLN A 510 -1.81 -23.43 -5.89
CA GLN A 510 -2.68 -22.27 -5.77
C GLN A 510 -3.66 -22.19 -6.95
N ARG A 511 -3.15 -22.31 -8.18
CA ARG A 511 -3.94 -22.29 -9.42
C ARG A 511 -4.96 -23.43 -9.50
N LEU A 512 -4.59 -24.62 -9.04
CA LEU A 512 -5.51 -25.76 -8.89
C LEU A 512 -6.67 -25.45 -7.94
N ARG A 513 -6.39 -24.76 -6.83
CA ARG A 513 -7.45 -24.31 -5.92
C ARG A 513 -8.31 -23.21 -6.53
N GLU A 514 -7.74 -22.27 -7.27
CA GLU A 514 -8.53 -21.26 -8.02
C GLU A 514 -9.47 -21.92 -9.04
N LEU A 515 -9.00 -22.93 -9.79
CA LEU A 515 -9.84 -23.73 -10.70
C LEU A 515 -10.97 -24.44 -9.95
N LEU A 516 -10.67 -25.09 -8.82
CA LEU A 516 -11.70 -25.73 -7.98
C LEU A 516 -12.75 -24.72 -7.48
N LEU A 517 -12.32 -23.54 -7.02
CA LEU A 517 -13.24 -22.46 -6.62
C LEU A 517 -14.12 -21.97 -7.78
N SER A 518 -13.56 -21.86 -9.00
CA SER A 518 -14.33 -21.48 -10.20
C SER A 518 -15.40 -22.51 -10.60
N LEU A 519 -15.21 -23.78 -10.23
CA LEU A 519 -16.18 -24.88 -10.37
C LEU A 519 -17.17 -24.96 -9.18
N GLY A 520 -17.11 -24.01 -8.25
CA GLY A 520 -17.92 -24.00 -7.02
C GLY A 520 -17.50 -25.03 -5.97
N ILE A 521 -16.32 -25.64 -6.10
CA ILE A 521 -15.79 -26.68 -5.20
C ILE A 521 -14.83 -26.03 -4.19
N ARG A 522 -15.20 -26.03 -2.90
CA ARG A 522 -14.31 -25.51 -1.86
C ARG A 522 -13.15 -26.45 -1.65
N ALA A 523 -11.94 -25.91 -1.72
CA ALA A 523 -10.72 -26.59 -1.31
C ALA A 523 -9.93 -25.72 -0.34
N SER A 524 -9.35 -26.33 0.69
CA SER A 524 -8.34 -25.71 1.54
C SER A 524 -6.95 -26.00 1.01
N LEU A 525 -6.02 -25.07 1.21
CA LEU A 525 -4.61 -25.24 0.88
C LEU A 525 -3.79 -25.26 2.17
N SER A 526 -2.90 -26.23 2.31
CA SER A 526 -2.03 -26.37 3.47
C SER A 526 -0.60 -26.72 3.04
N ARG A 527 0.39 -26.33 3.85
CA ARG A 527 1.81 -26.58 3.60
C ARG A 527 2.36 -27.48 4.69
N SER A 528 3.11 -28.51 4.28
CA SER A 528 3.87 -29.37 5.19
C SER A 528 5.35 -29.32 4.87
N GLU A 529 6.16 -29.02 5.88
CA GLU A 529 7.61 -29.08 5.79
C GLU A 529 8.09 -30.53 5.77
N ARG A 530 9.08 -30.83 4.93
CA ARG A 530 9.68 -32.15 4.81
C ARG A 530 11.18 -32.05 5.04
N ALA A 531 11.76 -33.09 5.65
CA ALA A 531 13.20 -33.12 5.91
C ALA A 531 14.00 -33.01 4.58
N ALA A 532 15.00 -32.13 4.59
CA ALA A 532 15.91 -31.94 3.46
C ALA A 532 16.51 -33.29 3.01
N PRO A 533 16.66 -33.54 1.69
CA PRO A 533 16.56 -32.59 0.57
C PRO A 533 15.14 -32.49 -0.05
N ARG A 534 14.09 -33.00 0.60
CA ARG A 534 12.73 -32.95 0.03
C ARG A 534 12.16 -31.53 0.13
N ARG A 535 11.58 -31.04 -0.98
CA ARG A 535 10.80 -29.79 -1.03
C ARG A 535 9.64 -29.83 -0.04
N PRO A 536 9.07 -28.69 0.40
CA PRO A 536 7.75 -28.66 1.04
C PRO A 536 6.69 -29.41 0.20
N MET A 537 5.59 -29.80 0.82
CA MET A 537 4.44 -30.39 0.13
C MET A 537 3.19 -29.57 0.42
N TRP A 538 2.56 -29.15 -0.67
CA TRP A 538 1.30 -28.43 -0.71
C TRP A 538 0.17 -29.44 -0.83
N GLN A 539 -0.75 -29.43 0.12
CA GLN A 539 -1.92 -30.31 0.09
C GLN A 539 -3.17 -29.47 -0.15
N ILE A 540 -3.80 -29.73 -1.29
CA ILE A 540 -5.12 -29.22 -1.66
C ILE A 540 -6.12 -30.26 -1.14
N ALA A 541 -6.92 -29.90 -0.14
CA ALA A 541 -7.90 -30.79 0.48
C ALA A 541 -9.32 -30.33 0.13
N ILE A 542 -10.08 -31.20 -0.55
CA ILE A 542 -11.45 -30.92 -0.99
C ILE A 542 -12.38 -30.90 0.23
N CYS A 543 -13.32 -29.97 0.26
CA CYS A 543 -14.30 -29.91 1.34
C CYS A 543 -15.27 -31.09 1.27
N LYS A 544 -15.45 -31.81 2.38
CA LYS A 544 -16.32 -32.99 2.46
C LYS A 544 -17.78 -32.73 2.07
N ALA A 545 -18.26 -31.50 2.29
CA ALA A 545 -19.59 -31.06 1.87
C ALA A 545 -19.72 -30.99 0.33
N ASP A 546 -18.61 -30.81 -0.38
CA ASP A 546 -18.53 -30.72 -1.84
C ASP A 546 -18.03 -32.03 -2.48
N ASN A 547 -17.75 -33.09 -1.69
CA ASN A 547 -17.38 -34.41 -2.22
C ASN A 547 -18.36 -34.88 -3.33
N PRO A 548 -19.70 -34.75 -3.19
CA PRO A 548 -20.62 -35.13 -4.28
C PRO A 548 -20.51 -34.25 -5.54
N LEU A 549 -20.16 -32.97 -5.37
CA LEU A 549 -19.97 -32.04 -6.49
C LEU A 549 -18.67 -32.37 -7.24
N PHE A 550 -17.59 -32.61 -6.50
CA PHE A 550 -16.30 -33.07 -7.01
C PHE A 550 -16.41 -34.43 -7.69
N GLU A 551 -17.10 -35.40 -7.09
CA GLU A 551 -17.36 -36.71 -7.67
C GLU A 551 -18.12 -36.62 -9.00
N ARG A 552 -19.13 -35.76 -9.08
CA ARG A 552 -19.93 -35.58 -10.30
C ARG A 552 -19.18 -34.84 -11.40
N LEU A 553 -18.60 -33.67 -11.09
CA LEU A 553 -17.97 -32.80 -12.09
C LEU A 553 -16.57 -33.29 -12.48
N VAL A 554 -15.73 -33.60 -11.49
CA VAL A 554 -14.33 -33.98 -11.71
C VAL A 554 -14.21 -35.49 -11.88
N LEU A 555 -14.80 -36.31 -11.00
CA LEU A 555 -14.56 -37.75 -11.05
C LEU A 555 -15.45 -38.51 -12.06
N GLY A 556 -16.53 -37.91 -12.57
CA GLY A 556 -17.50 -38.57 -13.45
C GLY A 556 -18.29 -39.70 -12.76
N PHE A 557 -18.32 -39.72 -11.43
CA PHE A 557 -19.04 -40.72 -10.64
C PHE A 557 -20.48 -40.28 -10.36
N GLY A 558 -21.36 -41.25 -10.10
CA GLY A 558 -22.70 -40.96 -9.58
C GLY A 558 -22.58 -40.34 -8.19
N PRO A 559 -23.08 -39.11 -7.95
CA PRO A 559 -22.85 -38.41 -6.68
C PRO A 559 -23.55 -39.13 -5.53
N ARG A 560 -22.80 -39.44 -4.48
CA ARG A 560 -23.36 -39.92 -3.20
C ARG A 560 -23.87 -38.77 -2.34
N GLU A 561 -24.47 -39.08 -1.19
CA GLU A 561 -24.79 -38.06 -0.18
C GLU A 561 -23.52 -37.57 0.52
N ALA A 562 -23.41 -36.26 0.78
CA ALA A 562 -22.26 -35.68 1.46
C ALA A 562 -22.14 -36.22 2.90
N SER A 563 -20.93 -36.62 3.31
CA SER A 563 -20.65 -37.08 4.68
C SER A 563 -20.67 -35.95 5.72
N ALA A 564 -20.66 -34.69 5.27
CA ALA A 564 -20.74 -33.50 6.10
C ALA A 564 -21.76 -32.49 5.53
N GLU A 565 -22.74 -32.11 6.35
CA GLU A 565 -23.76 -31.10 5.97
C GLU A 565 -23.24 -29.65 5.98
N LYS A 566 -22.06 -29.40 6.57
CA LYS A 566 -21.52 -28.06 6.81
C LYS A 566 -20.03 -28.00 6.47
N ALA A 567 -19.65 -26.87 5.89
CA ALA A 567 -18.27 -26.49 5.59
C ALA A 567 -17.95 -25.18 6.32
N ASP A 568 -16.70 -25.02 6.77
CA ASP A 568 -16.27 -23.78 7.41
C ASP A 568 -16.30 -22.58 6.45
N VAL A 569 -15.92 -22.81 5.20
CA VAL A 569 -15.85 -21.80 4.14
C VAL A 569 -17.15 -21.83 3.31
N VAL A 570 -17.57 -20.68 2.80
CA VAL A 570 -18.79 -20.54 1.98
C VAL A 570 -18.47 -19.85 0.67
N ILE A 571 -18.86 -20.44 -0.47
CA ILE A 571 -18.83 -19.73 -1.75
C ILE A 571 -20.20 -19.07 -1.95
N ALA A 572 -20.23 -17.76 -2.11
CA ALA A 572 -21.44 -16.98 -2.35
C ALA A 572 -21.10 -15.65 -3.04
N ASP A 573 -21.99 -15.18 -3.91
CA ASP A 573 -21.95 -13.83 -4.49
C ASP A 573 -20.63 -13.46 -5.21
N GLY A 574 -19.94 -14.46 -5.78
CA GLY A 574 -18.64 -14.31 -6.47
C GLY A 574 -17.41 -14.49 -5.57
N TYR A 575 -17.59 -14.71 -4.27
CA TYR A 575 -16.50 -14.79 -3.29
C TYR A 575 -16.50 -16.08 -2.49
N CYS A 576 -15.31 -16.45 -2.05
CA CYS A 576 -15.01 -17.51 -1.10
C CYS A 576 -14.81 -16.85 0.28
N TRP A 577 -15.80 -17.01 1.15
CA TRP A 577 -15.88 -16.36 2.47
C TRP A 577 -15.19 -17.19 3.54
N LEU A 578 -14.05 -16.69 4.02
CA LEU A 578 -13.11 -17.35 4.92
C LEU A 578 -13.35 -16.88 6.37
N PRO A 579 -13.97 -17.66 7.27
CA PRO A 579 -14.22 -17.21 8.63
C PRO A 579 -12.92 -17.10 9.45
N ILE A 580 -12.76 -15.98 10.13
CA ILE A 580 -11.68 -15.69 11.05
C ILE A 580 -11.73 -16.66 12.24
N ARG A 581 -10.59 -17.24 12.57
CA ARG A 581 -10.38 -18.24 13.64
C ARG A 581 -9.67 -17.67 14.85
N SER A 582 -8.74 -16.75 14.63
CA SER A 582 -7.91 -16.15 15.67
C SER A 582 -7.50 -14.75 15.28
N ILE A 583 -7.43 -13.87 16.27
CA ILE A 583 -6.87 -12.53 16.15
C ILE A 583 -5.91 -12.36 17.33
N GLU A 584 -4.64 -12.16 17.04
CA GLU A 584 -3.57 -11.90 18.01
C GLU A 584 -3.02 -10.49 17.76
N GLN A 585 -2.83 -9.70 18.82
CA GLN A 585 -2.17 -8.40 18.75
C GLN A 585 -0.74 -8.53 19.27
N ILE A 586 0.23 -8.00 18.53
CA ILE A 586 1.66 -8.08 18.82
C ILE A 586 2.27 -6.70 18.59
N GLU A 587 3.05 -6.17 19.53
CA GLU A 587 3.83 -4.95 19.28
C GLU A 587 4.98 -5.26 18.32
N ALA A 588 5.15 -4.43 17.28
CA ALA A 588 6.22 -4.57 16.29
C ALA A 588 6.86 -3.22 15.96
N ASP A 589 8.17 -3.25 15.77
CA ASP A 589 8.93 -2.22 15.06
C ASP A 589 9.41 -2.85 13.73
N CYS A 590 8.86 -2.39 12.62
CA CYS A 590 9.02 -3.02 11.31
C CYS A 590 8.76 -2.05 10.15
N THR A 591 9.24 -2.40 8.96
CA THR A 591 8.80 -1.72 7.72
C THR A 591 7.44 -2.25 7.31
N VAL A 592 6.58 -1.33 6.91
CA VAL A 592 5.21 -1.55 6.48
C VAL A 592 4.96 -0.95 5.10
N TYR A 593 4.23 -1.66 4.27
CA TYR A 593 4.02 -1.44 2.85
C TYR A 593 2.55 -1.15 2.52
N ASN A 594 2.28 -0.64 1.33
CA ASN A 594 0.95 -0.59 0.73
C ASN A 594 1.08 -0.40 -0.81
N LEU A 595 0.04 -0.74 -1.57
CA LEU A 595 -0.01 -0.53 -3.02
C LEU A 595 -1.10 0.50 -3.38
N SER A 596 -0.93 1.16 -4.53
CA SER A 596 -2.03 1.70 -5.34
C SER A 596 -2.17 0.85 -6.60
N VAL A 597 -3.42 0.59 -7.01
CA VAL A 597 -3.78 -0.40 -8.04
C VAL A 597 -4.83 0.22 -8.95
N GLU A 598 -4.63 0.05 -10.25
CA GLU A 598 -5.48 0.58 -11.31
C GLU A 598 -6.94 0.15 -11.18
N ASP A 599 -7.85 1.11 -11.39
CA ASP A 599 -9.32 1.04 -11.36
C ASP A 599 -9.95 0.59 -10.03
N ASP A 600 -9.52 -0.55 -9.50
CA ASP A 600 -10.23 -1.30 -8.46
C ASP A 600 -9.76 -0.95 -7.04
N GLU A 601 -8.73 -0.12 -6.94
CA GLU A 601 -8.02 0.35 -5.73
C GLU A 601 -7.90 -0.71 -4.60
N SER A 602 -7.56 -1.95 -4.99
CA SER A 602 -7.49 -3.12 -4.10
C SER A 602 -6.60 -4.23 -4.66
N TYR A 603 -6.16 -5.15 -3.81
CA TYR A 603 -5.32 -6.29 -4.17
C TYR A 603 -5.51 -7.47 -3.21
N VAL A 604 -5.31 -8.70 -3.69
CA VAL A 604 -5.32 -9.91 -2.87
C VAL A 604 -3.94 -10.09 -2.23
N CYS A 605 -3.90 -10.01 -0.90
CA CYS A 605 -2.71 -10.15 -0.06
C CYS A 605 -2.97 -11.25 0.98
N GLU A 606 -2.02 -12.17 1.17
CA GLU A 606 -2.18 -13.37 2.02
C GLU A 606 -3.44 -14.20 1.72
N GLY A 607 -3.89 -14.21 0.46
CA GLY A 607 -5.10 -14.93 0.04
C GLY A 607 -6.42 -14.27 0.48
N VAL A 608 -6.41 -12.99 0.87
CA VAL A 608 -7.60 -12.19 1.17
C VAL A 608 -7.55 -10.82 0.51
N VAL A 609 -8.72 -10.29 0.16
CA VAL A 609 -8.88 -8.99 -0.49
C VAL A 609 -8.58 -7.85 0.49
N SER A 610 -7.59 -7.03 0.15
CA SER A 610 -7.11 -5.84 0.87
C SER A 610 -7.37 -4.59 0.02
N HIS A 611 -7.56 -3.41 0.64
CA HIS A 611 -7.82 -2.16 -0.07
C HIS A 611 -6.71 -1.13 0.14
N ASN A 612 -6.51 -0.29 -0.87
CA ASN A 612 -5.44 0.71 -0.88
C ASN A 612 -5.61 1.76 0.22
N CYS A 613 -4.50 2.39 0.61
CA CYS A 613 -4.47 3.50 1.54
C CYS A 613 -3.80 4.73 0.91
N THR A 614 -4.48 5.88 1.01
CA THR A 614 -4.10 7.26 0.63
C THR A 614 -4.25 7.74 -0.84
N ALA A 615 -5.05 8.82 -0.96
CA ALA A 615 -5.10 9.91 -1.97
C ALA A 615 -5.25 9.62 -3.49
N PRO A 616 -6.35 10.09 -4.14
CA PRO A 616 -6.51 10.05 -5.60
C PRO A 616 -5.65 11.09 -6.35
N ILE A 617 -5.30 10.78 -7.60
CA ILE A 617 -4.47 11.64 -8.48
C ILE A 617 -5.36 12.41 -9.46
N TYR A 618 -5.35 13.74 -9.38
CA TYR A 618 -6.05 14.63 -10.33
C TYR A 618 -5.12 15.21 -11.41
N SER A 619 -5.73 15.71 -12.50
CA SER A 619 -5.03 16.24 -13.67
C SER A 619 -4.49 17.68 -13.53
N SER A 620 -4.76 18.35 -12.41
CA SER A 620 -4.43 19.77 -12.16
C SER A 620 -3.53 19.96 -10.93
N ASP A 621 -2.59 20.91 -10.99
CA ASP A 621 -1.68 21.23 -9.87
C ASP A 621 -2.47 21.65 -8.62
N SER A 622 -2.13 21.08 -7.46
CA SER A 622 -2.81 21.32 -6.17
C SER A 622 -1.84 21.86 -5.11
N LEU A 623 -2.34 22.61 -4.12
CA LEU A 623 -1.51 23.30 -3.12
C LEU A 623 -1.80 22.79 -1.70
N HIS A 624 -0.77 22.32 -1.01
CA HIS A 624 -0.80 22.02 0.42
C HIS A 624 0.13 22.98 1.16
N SER A 625 -0.41 23.76 2.11
CA SER A 625 0.31 24.84 2.80
C SER A 625 -0.03 24.86 4.29
N ALA A 626 0.47 23.87 5.02
CA ALA A 626 0.25 23.69 6.45
C ALA A 626 1.13 24.60 7.34
N VAL A 627 0.63 24.90 8.54
CA VAL A 627 1.39 25.53 9.62
C VAL A 627 1.29 24.70 10.89
N VAL A 628 2.43 24.36 11.52
CA VAL A 628 2.48 23.58 12.76
C VAL A 628 3.25 24.36 13.84
N GLU A 629 2.59 24.70 14.93
CA GLU A 629 3.15 25.38 16.11
C GLU A 629 3.18 24.41 17.31
N ILE A 630 4.36 24.14 17.87
CA ILE A 630 4.51 23.28 19.06
C ILE A 630 5.19 24.04 20.22
N ILE A 631 4.62 23.97 21.41
CA ILE A 631 5.12 24.64 22.62
C ILE A 631 5.36 23.57 23.69
N VAL A 632 6.63 23.21 23.94
CA VAL A 632 7.02 22.21 24.95
C VAL A 632 7.58 22.92 26.18
N LYS A 633 6.77 22.99 27.24
CA LYS A 633 7.05 23.63 28.54
C LYS A 633 8.12 22.87 29.33
N PRO A 634 8.66 23.43 30.44
CA PRO A 634 9.76 22.82 31.18
C PRO A 634 9.58 21.33 31.47
N ARG A 635 10.60 20.52 31.16
CA ARG A 635 10.67 19.06 31.34
C ARG A 635 9.64 18.23 30.55
N GLY A 636 8.78 18.86 29.73
CA GLY A 636 7.89 18.15 28.82
C GLY A 636 8.62 17.54 27.62
N ARG A 637 7.99 16.58 26.94
CA ARG A 637 8.50 15.91 25.73
C ARG A 637 7.45 15.81 24.64
N CYS A 638 7.81 16.13 23.40
CA CYS A 638 6.93 15.96 22.23
C CYS A 638 7.67 15.27 21.09
N ARG A 639 7.13 14.14 20.59
CA ARG A 639 7.57 13.48 19.35
C ARG A 639 6.51 13.71 18.28
N TYR A 640 6.87 14.38 17.19
CA TYR A 640 5.96 14.63 16.07
C TYR A 640 6.45 13.88 14.84
N THR A 641 5.73 12.84 14.45
CA THR A 641 6.02 12.05 13.24
C THR A 641 5.13 12.54 12.09
N THR A 642 5.69 12.61 10.88
CA THR A 642 4.92 12.86 9.65
C THR A 642 5.56 12.12 8.50
N ILE A 643 4.79 11.36 7.74
CA ILE A 643 5.23 10.65 6.54
C ILE A 643 4.28 11.03 5.42
N GLN A 644 4.71 11.99 4.60
CA GLN A 644 3.91 12.55 3.53
C GLN A 644 4.25 11.86 2.21
N ASN A 645 3.24 11.24 1.59
CA ASN A 645 3.28 10.78 0.21
C ASN A 645 2.18 11.51 -0.58
N TRP A 646 2.58 12.48 -1.40
CA TRP A 646 1.68 13.28 -2.22
C TRP A 646 1.70 12.83 -3.68
N SER A 647 0.71 13.20 -4.47
CA SER A 647 0.78 13.02 -5.93
C SER A 647 1.76 14.02 -6.57
N ASN A 648 2.30 13.65 -7.74
CA ASN A 648 3.36 14.37 -8.48
C ASN A 648 3.02 15.80 -8.96
N ASN A 649 1.80 16.26 -8.71
CA ASN A 649 1.22 17.57 -9.04
C ASN A 649 1.00 18.47 -7.80
N VAL A 650 1.37 18.01 -6.59
CA VAL A 650 1.18 18.77 -5.33
C VAL A 650 2.39 19.64 -4.99
N TYR A 651 2.15 20.90 -4.65
CA TYR A 651 3.10 21.78 -3.95
C TYR A 651 2.93 21.63 -2.43
N ASN A 652 3.99 21.22 -1.73
CA ASN A 652 4.03 20.95 -0.29
C ASN A 652 4.85 22.03 0.44
N LEU A 653 4.19 23.13 0.84
CA LEU A 653 4.82 24.39 1.28
C LEU A 653 4.54 24.66 2.77
N VAL A 654 5.24 23.92 3.63
CA VAL A 654 4.86 23.77 5.04
C VAL A 654 5.81 24.51 6.00
N THR A 655 5.24 25.24 6.96
CA THR A 655 6.00 25.90 8.04
C THR A 655 5.75 25.20 9.38
N LYS A 656 6.69 24.36 9.84
CA LYS A 656 6.66 23.75 11.19
C LYS A 656 7.66 24.43 12.13
N ARG A 657 7.27 24.74 13.37
CA ARG A 657 8.15 25.33 14.39
C ARG A 657 7.75 24.90 15.79
N ALA A 658 8.74 24.60 16.60
CA ALA A 658 8.62 24.29 18.01
C ALA A 658 9.45 25.25 18.87
N VAL A 659 9.02 25.46 20.12
CA VAL A 659 9.83 26.01 21.21
C VAL A 659 9.96 24.97 22.33
N ALA A 660 11.15 24.82 22.89
CA ALA A 660 11.42 23.92 24.02
C ALA A 660 12.02 24.71 25.19
N TYR A 661 11.38 24.62 26.36
CA TYR A 661 11.78 25.31 27.59
C TYR A 661 12.70 24.43 28.48
N GLU A 662 12.91 24.77 29.76
CA GLU A 662 13.97 24.17 30.60
C GLU A 662 13.85 22.64 30.70
N GLY A 663 14.88 21.91 30.26
CA GLY A 663 14.90 20.45 30.25
C GLY A 663 13.87 19.78 29.33
N ALA A 664 13.17 20.55 28.49
CA ALA A 664 12.18 20.03 27.55
C ALA A 664 12.83 19.32 26.36
N THR A 665 12.14 18.35 25.76
CA THR A 665 12.60 17.58 24.60
C THR A 665 11.62 17.72 23.44
N MET A 666 12.11 18.05 22.25
CA MET A 666 11.32 18.14 21.03
C MET A 666 11.95 17.31 19.92
N GLU A 667 11.19 16.40 19.32
CA GLU A 667 11.65 15.47 18.28
C GLU A 667 10.76 15.60 17.02
N TRP A 668 11.34 16.04 15.91
CA TRP A 668 10.69 16.00 14.60
C TRP A 668 11.17 14.78 13.80
N VAL A 669 10.24 13.94 13.32
CA VAL A 669 10.51 12.87 12.35
C VAL A 669 9.69 13.16 11.10
N ASP A 670 10.34 13.58 10.02
CA ASP A 670 9.67 14.12 8.82
C ASP A 670 10.13 13.41 7.53
N GLY A 671 9.23 12.64 6.92
CA GLY A 671 9.43 11.95 5.64
C GLY A 671 8.72 12.67 4.48
N ASN A 672 9.44 12.83 3.36
CA ASN A 672 9.01 13.61 2.19
C ASN A 672 9.08 12.78 0.91
N LEU A 673 7.92 12.40 0.38
CA LEU A 673 7.76 11.61 -0.83
C LEU A 673 6.67 12.19 -1.75
N GLY A 674 6.78 11.91 -3.05
CA GLY A 674 5.69 12.04 -4.02
C GLY A 674 5.38 13.46 -4.54
N SER A 675 5.51 14.52 -3.75
CA SER A 675 5.14 15.88 -4.17
C SER A 675 5.99 16.44 -5.32
N LYS A 676 5.39 17.25 -6.21
CA LYS A 676 6.06 18.04 -7.26
C LYS A 676 7.20 18.88 -6.68
N LEU A 677 6.89 19.62 -5.62
CA LEU A 677 7.82 20.48 -4.90
C LEU A 677 7.53 20.46 -3.40
N THR A 678 8.46 19.98 -2.58
CA THR A 678 8.47 20.27 -1.13
C THR A 678 9.39 21.45 -0.82
N MET A 679 8.91 22.38 0.01
CA MET A 679 9.74 23.36 0.73
C MET A 679 9.35 23.32 2.21
N LYS A 680 10.10 22.57 3.03
CA LYS A 680 9.75 22.33 4.44
C LYS A 680 11.00 22.23 5.32
N TYR A 681 11.02 23.01 6.39
CA TYR A 681 12.18 23.12 7.29
C TYR A 681 11.71 23.19 8.76
N PRO A 682 11.38 22.07 9.41
CA PRO A 682 10.94 22.05 10.80
C PRO A 682 11.98 22.70 11.71
N ALA A 683 11.52 23.63 12.55
CA ALA A 683 12.37 24.43 13.41
C ALA A 683 12.19 24.07 14.88
N ILE A 684 13.26 24.12 15.68
CA ILE A 684 13.22 24.05 17.15
C ILE A 684 13.99 25.24 17.73
N TRP A 685 13.37 25.99 18.63
CA TRP A 685 14.00 27.05 19.41
C TRP A 685 14.20 26.56 20.84
N LEU A 686 15.45 26.40 21.26
CA LEU A 686 15.84 25.88 22.57
C LEU A 686 15.99 27.07 23.54
N LEU A 687 14.87 27.41 24.18
CA LEU A 687 14.68 28.64 24.98
C LEU A 687 14.99 28.46 26.47
N GLY A 688 15.12 27.22 26.96
CA GLY A 688 15.41 26.93 28.38
C GLY A 688 16.69 26.12 28.59
N ASP A 689 17.25 26.23 29.79
CA ASP A 689 18.47 25.52 30.19
C ASP A 689 18.30 24.00 30.02
N ARG A 690 19.32 23.32 29.48
CA ARG A 690 19.29 21.86 29.18
C ARG A 690 18.18 21.40 28.22
N ALA A 691 17.51 22.29 27.48
CA ALA A 691 16.54 21.85 26.47
C ALA A 691 17.22 21.02 25.35
N HIS A 692 16.51 20.02 24.84
CA HIS A 692 16.94 19.13 23.77
C HIS A 692 16.06 19.28 22.52
N GLY A 693 16.68 19.24 21.34
CA GLY A 693 15.97 19.27 20.06
C GLY A 693 16.55 18.32 19.03
N GLU A 694 15.71 17.48 18.45
CA GLU A 694 16.08 16.54 17.39
C GLU A 694 15.25 16.79 16.11
N VAL A 695 15.92 16.78 14.96
CA VAL A 695 15.27 16.82 13.64
C VAL A 695 15.83 15.70 12.78
N LEU A 696 15.00 14.70 12.49
CA LEU A 696 15.22 13.71 11.44
C LEU A 696 14.40 14.10 10.20
N SER A 697 15.08 14.40 9.09
CA SER A 697 14.45 14.78 7.82
C SER A 697 14.88 13.87 6.69
N ILE A 698 13.92 13.14 6.12
CA ILE A 698 14.11 12.21 5.00
C ILE A 698 13.44 12.80 3.76
N ALA A 699 14.12 12.77 2.62
CA ALA A 699 13.57 13.24 1.36
C ALA A 699 13.93 12.33 0.18
N PHE A 700 12.94 11.95 -0.61
CA PHE A 700 13.10 11.20 -1.85
C PHE A 700 12.59 12.03 -3.05
N ALA A 701 13.43 12.20 -4.07
CA ALA A 701 13.06 12.86 -5.32
C ALA A 701 13.21 11.91 -6.52
N GLY A 702 12.10 11.63 -7.18
CA GLY A 702 12.02 11.00 -8.50
C GLY A 702 11.94 12.00 -9.65
N LYS A 703 11.61 11.50 -10.83
CA LYS A 703 11.51 12.27 -12.08
C LYS A 703 10.59 13.49 -11.95
N GLY A 704 11.13 14.67 -12.22
CA GLY A 704 10.39 15.94 -12.17
C GLY A 704 10.08 16.49 -10.77
N GLN A 705 10.47 15.78 -9.71
CA GLN A 705 10.27 16.22 -8.32
C GLN A 705 11.46 17.04 -7.80
N HIS A 706 11.16 17.98 -6.91
CA HIS A 706 12.17 18.73 -6.16
C HIS A 706 11.82 18.78 -4.66
N GLN A 707 12.60 18.10 -3.82
CA GLN A 707 12.43 18.15 -2.37
C GLN A 707 13.52 19.04 -1.74
N ASP A 708 13.19 20.29 -1.42
CA ASP A 708 14.03 21.17 -0.60
C ASP A 708 13.59 21.06 0.86
N ALA A 709 14.17 20.08 1.55
CA ALA A 709 13.83 19.70 2.91
C ALA A 709 15.01 20.00 3.87
N GLY A 710 14.80 19.87 5.18
CA GLY A 710 15.87 19.95 6.15
C GLY A 710 15.37 20.34 7.54
N GLY A 711 16.19 21.05 8.30
CA GLY A 711 15.88 21.36 9.70
C GLY A 711 16.51 22.67 10.19
N LYS A 712 15.93 23.27 11.22
CA LYS A 712 16.49 24.48 11.85
C LYS A 712 16.52 24.32 13.36
N ILE A 713 17.65 24.57 14.01
CA ILE A 713 17.74 24.58 15.47
C ILE A 713 18.43 25.85 15.94
N VAL A 714 17.80 26.54 16.90
CA VAL A 714 18.28 27.80 17.49
C VAL A 714 18.52 27.59 18.98
N HIS A 715 19.79 27.54 19.38
CA HIS A 715 20.22 27.49 20.77
C HIS A 715 20.21 28.90 21.36
N VAL A 716 19.28 29.16 22.28
CA VAL A 716 19.17 30.47 22.97
C VAL A 716 19.64 30.38 24.42
N ALA A 717 19.39 29.24 25.09
CA ALA A 717 19.72 29.03 26.50
C ALA A 717 20.99 28.17 26.71
N PRO A 718 21.62 28.26 27.90
CA PRO A 718 22.78 27.45 28.27
C PRO A 718 22.54 25.94 28.22
N ARG A 719 23.62 25.17 28.02
CA ARG A 719 23.66 23.69 28.09
C ARG A 719 22.62 22.97 27.22
N THR A 720 22.07 23.66 26.22
CA THR A 720 21.11 23.12 25.28
C THR A 720 21.80 22.15 24.33
N THR A 721 21.12 21.08 23.93
CA THR A 721 21.70 20.01 23.10
C THR A 721 20.83 19.75 21.87
N SER A 722 21.44 19.38 20.74
CA SER A 722 20.66 19.06 19.55
C SER A 722 21.31 18.10 18.56
N VAL A 723 20.46 17.46 17.76
CA VAL A 723 20.84 16.63 16.62
C VAL A 723 19.99 17.01 15.42
N ILE A 724 20.63 17.24 14.27
CA ILE A 724 19.94 17.29 12.97
C ILE A 724 20.52 16.18 12.10
N THR A 725 19.67 15.24 11.69
CA THR A 725 20.02 14.17 10.76
C THR A 725 19.18 14.36 9.51
N SER A 726 19.81 14.56 8.36
CA SER A 726 19.13 14.62 7.08
C SER A 726 19.63 13.53 6.15
N LYS A 727 18.69 12.84 5.49
CA LYS A 727 18.95 11.80 4.50
C LYS A 727 18.18 12.10 3.23
N SER A 728 18.91 12.42 2.16
CA SER A 728 18.33 12.79 0.86
C SER A 728 18.68 11.77 -0.21
N ILE A 729 17.68 11.31 -0.98
CA ILE A 729 17.82 10.30 -2.02
C ILE A 729 17.28 10.89 -3.33
N SER A 730 18.06 10.81 -4.41
CA SER A 730 17.69 11.35 -5.73
C SER A 730 17.80 10.30 -6.83
N LYS A 731 16.73 10.15 -7.63
CA LYS A 731 16.61 9.19 -8.75
C LYS A 731 15.93 9.80 -9.99
N ASN A 732 16.28 9.32 -11.18
CA ASN A 732 15.65 9.62 -12.47
C ASN A 732 15.61 11.13 -12.80
N GLY A 733 16.72 11.84 -12.56
CA GLY A 733 16.80 13.30 -12.73
C GLY A 733 16.09 14.11 -11.62
N GLY A 734 15.65 13.45 -10.55
CA GLY A 734 15.06 14.09 -9.38
C GLY A 734 16.07 14.91 -8.59
N ARG A 735 15.57 15.88 -7.81
CA ARG A 735 16.39 16.75 -6.97
C ARG A 735 15.96 16.71 -5.50
N ALA A 736 16.71 16.03 -4.64
CA ALA A 736 16.50 16.06 -3.19
C ALA A 736 17.69 16.72 -2.49
N GLY A 737 17.44 17.71 -1.63
CA GLY A 737 18.50 18.43 -0.93
C GLY A 737 18.20 18.67 0.54
N TYR A 738 19.27 18.94 1.30
CA TYR A 738 19.20 19.47 2.65
C TYR A 738 19.42 20.98 2.64
N ARG A 739 18.55 21.71 3.32
CA ARG A 739 18.74 23.11 3.71
C ARG A 739 18.44 23.28 5.18
N GLY A 740 19.40 23.77 5.94
CA GLY A 740 19.21 23.94 7.38
C GLY A 740 19.98 25.08 8.00
N LEU A 741 19.54 25.47 9.19
CA LEU A 741 20.14 26.54 9.99
C LEU A 741 20.40 26.01 11.40
N LEU A 742 21.67 26.03 11.81
CA LEU A 742 22.05 25.91 13.21
C LEU A 742 22.52 27.29 13.69
N GLU A 743 21.81 27.85 14.67
CA GLU A 743 22.15 29.15 15.25
C GLU A 743 22.39 29.00 16.76
N VAL A 744 23.48 29.58 17.25
CA VAL A 744 23.84 29.64 18.67
C VAL A 744 23.92 31.11 19.06
N ALA A 745 22.95 31.56 19.85
CA ALA A 745 22.91 32.92 20.34
C ALA A 745 23.94 33.14 21.45
N LYS A 746 24.45 34.37 21.52
CA LYS A 746 25.32 34.81 22.62
C LYS A 746 24.63 34.63 23.98
N GLY A 747 25.30 33.94 24.90
CA GLY A 747 24.75 33.52 26.19
C GLY A 747 24.34 32.05 26.27
N ALA A 748 24.28 31.32 25.14
CA ALA A 748 23.99 29.87 25.10
C ALA A 748 25.20 29.00 25.51
N VAL A 749 25.81 29.33 26.64
CA VAL A 749 27.07 28.73 27.14
C VAL A 749 26.92 27.22 27.38
N GLY A 750 27.88 26.45 26.88
CA GLY A 750 27.91 24.99 26.96
C GLY A 750 26.93 24.28 26.03
N ALA A 751 26.36 24.97 25.04
CA ALA A 751 25.51 24.36 24.02
C ALA A 751 26.29 23.34 23.16
N ARG A 752 25.61 22.27 22.75
CA ARG A 752 26.19 21.23 21.87
C ARG A 752 25.26 20.87 20.73
N SER A 753 25.81 20.60 19.54
CA SER A 753 25.03 20.20 18.39
C SER A 753 25.80 19.30 17.43
N LYS A 754 25.11 18.32 16.82
CA LYS A 754 25.60 17.55 15.69
C LYS A 754 24.65 17.71 14.49
N VAL A 755 25.17 18.10 13.34
CA VAL A 755 24.44 18.17 12.06
C VAL A 755 25.04 17.17 11.07
N VAL A 756 24.31 16.11 10.75
CA VAL A 756 24.68 15.08 9.77
C VAL A 756 23.80 15.22 8.54
N CYS A 757 24.42 15.35 7.37
CA CYS A 757 23.73 15.46 6.09
C CYS A 757 24.24 14.39 5.13
N ASP A 758 23.50 13.29 5.04
CA ASP A 758 23.80 12.23 4.09
C ASP A 758 22.98 12.43 2.80
N ALA A 759 23.64 12.31 1.66
CA ALA A 759 23.00 12.29 0.35
C ALA A 759 23.36 11.01 -0.42
N LEU A 760 22.38 10.40 -1.06
CA LEU A 760 22.53 9.25 -1.94
C LEU A 760 21.98 9.59 -3.32
N ILE A 761 22.86 9.57 -4.33
CA ILE A 761 22.51 9.81 -5.73
C ILE A 761 22.56 8.48 -6.47
N LEU A 762 21.44 8.12 -7.13
CA LEU A 762 21.22 6.81 -7.73
C LEU A 762 21.53 6.74 -9.24
N ASP A 763 21.80 7.88 -9.89
CA ASP A 763 22.11 7.98 -11.32
C ASP A 763 22.94 9.25 -11.64
N ASP A 764 23.28 9.47 -12.92
CA ASP A 764 24.11 10.59 -13.35
C ASP A 764 23.35 11.89 -13.70
N GLU A 765 22.01 11.84 -13.81
CA GLU A 765 21.17 13.01 -14.11
C GLU A 765 20.63 13.68 -12.83
N SER A 766 20.43 12.89 -11.78
CA SER A 766 19.95 13.30 -10.47
C SER A 766 20.92 14.20 -9.72
N ARG A 767 20.36 15.06 -8.86
CA ARG A 767 21.13 16.07 -8.14
C ARG A 767 20.73 16.13 -6.67
N SER A 768 21.72 16.04 -5.79
CA SER A 768 21.56 16.45 -4.39
C SER A 768 22.37 17.71 -4.09
N ASP A 769 21.76 18.60 -3.29
CA ASP A 769 22.40 19.83 -2.80
C ASP A 769 22.36 19.86 -1.27
N THR A 770 23.42 20.38 -0.65
CA THR A 770 23.50 20.57 0.81
C THR A 770 23.79 22.04 1.10
N TYR A 771 22.88 22.71 1.79
CA TYR A 771 22.93 24.13 2.14
C TYR A 771 22.91 24.33 3.67
N PRO A 772 24.02 24.04 4.37
CA PRO A 772 24.13 24.23 5.81
C PRO A 772 24.46 25.71 6.12
N TYR A 773 23.70 26.31 7.02
CA TYR A 773 24.02 27.62 7.61
C TYR A 773 24.31 27.43 9.08
N ILE A 774 25.53 27.76 9.51
CA ILE A 774 25.95 27.66 10.91
C ILE A 774 26.35 29.05 11.38
N ARG A 775 25.67 29.55 12.42
CA ARG A 775 25.88 30.89 13.00
C ARG A 775 26.14 30.75 14.50
N ILE A 776 27.33 31.13 14.95
CA ILE A 776 27.76 30.93 16.33
C ILE A 776 28.23 32.28 16.90
N ASP A 777 27.42 32.87 17.77
CA ASP A 777 27.69 34.14 18.45
C ASP A 777 28.18 33.94 19.91
N GLU A 778 28.33 32.69 20.36
CA GLU A 778 28.89 32.29 21.67
C GLU A 778 30.21 31.50 21.51
N SER A 779 31.11 31.67 22.47
CA SER A 779 32.49 31.16 22.46
C SER A 779 32.69 29.79 23.13
N ASP A 780 31.83 29.44 24.10
CA ASP A 780 31.91 28.18 24.85
C ASP A 780 30.82 27.21 24.37
N VAL A 781 31.07 26.54 23.23
CA VAL A 781 30.16 25.57 22.60
C VAL A 781 30.91 24.46 21.87
N ASP A 782 30.23 23.33 21.64
CA ASP A 782 30.74 22.16 20.91
C ASP A 782 29.81 21.81 19.73
N ILE A 783 30.20 22.21 18.52
CA ILE A 783 29.36 22.16 17.32
C ILE A 783 30.04 21.37 16.22
N GLY A 784 29.47 20.23 15.85
CA GLY A 784 29.92 19.39 14.74
C GLY A 784 28.97 19.45 13.55
N HIS A 785 29.53 19.55 12.33
CA HIS A 785 28.80 19.33 11.09
C HIS A 785 29.57 18.38 10.17
N GLU A 786 28.85 17.40 9.64
CA GLU A 786 29.30 16.40 8.69
C GLU A 786 28.32 16.38 7.50
N ALA A 787 28.86 16.31 6.28
CA ALA A 787 28.07 16.16 5.07
C ALA A 787 28.75 15.15 4.14
N THR A 788 28.02 14.10 3.77
CA THR A 788 28.54 12.97 2.98
C THR A 788 27.64 12.77 1.78
N VAL A 789 28.20 12.97 0.57
CA VAL A 789 27.51 12.65 -0.68
C VAL A 789 28.06 11.35 -1.22
N SER A 790 27.23 10.32 -1.23
CA SER A 790 27.51 9.02 -1.82
C SER A 790 26.80 8.91 -3.17
N LYS A 791 27.54 8.46 -4.19
CA LYS A 791 26.93 7.77 -5.33
C LYS A 791 26.89 6.29 -5.01
N ILE A 792 25.90 5.57 -5.53
CA ILE A 792 26.03 4.11 -5.62
C ILE A 792 27.18 3.82 -6.58
N GLY A 793 28.24 3.19 -6.08
CA GLY A 793 29.38 2.83 -6.91
C GLY A 793 29.06 1.61 -7.78
N GLU A 794 29.52 1.60 -9.03
CA GLU A 794 29.42 0.42 -9.92
C GLU A 794 29.98 -0.84 -9.24
N GLU A 795 31.04 -0.73 -8.43
CA GLU A 795 31.59 -1.85 -7.66
C GLU A 795 30.66 -2.37 -6.56
N GLN A 796 29.82 -1.51 -5.94
CA GLN A 796 28.86 -1.93 -4.92
C GLN A 796 27.66 -2.64 -5.54
N LEU A 797 27.11 -2.08 -6.62
CA LEU A 797 26.09 -2.76 -7.43
C LEU A 797 26.62 -4.08 -7.97
N PHE A 798 27.76 -4.06 -8.66
CA PHE A 798 28.39 -5.26 -9.21
C PHE A 798 28.69 -6.30 -8.13
N TYR A 799 29.14 -5.90 -6.93
CA TYR A 799 29.34 -6.83 -5.83
C TYR A 799 28.02 -7.50 -5.40
N LEU A 800 26.98 -6.72 -5.13
CA LEU A 800 25.67 -7.25 -4.73
C LEU A 800 25.04 -8.11 -5.85
N MET A 801 25.14 -7.69 -7.10
CA MET A 801 24.69 -8.43 -8.27
C MET A 801 25.49 -9.71 -8.50
N SER A 802 26.80 -9.71 -8.24
CA SER A 802 27.64 -10.93 -8.25
C SER A 802 27.27 -11.93 -7.15
N ARG A 803 26.49 -11.50 -6.15
CA ARG A 803 25.90 -12.38 -5.13
C ARG A 803 24.48 -12.85 -5.46
N GLY A 804 23.96 -12.50 -6.64
CA GLY A 804 22.69 -12.99 -7.17
C GLY A 804 21.50 -12.03 -7.03
N LEU A 805 21.71 -10.81 -6.52
CA LEU A 805 20.67 -9.78 -6.49
C LEU A 805 20.52 -9.13 -7.88
N SER A 806 19.30 -8.72 -8.22
CA SER A 806 19.08 -7.79 -9.34
C SER A 806 19.64 -6.40 -9.02
N GLU A 807 19.78 -5.55 -10.04
CA GLU A 807 20.19 -4.15 -9.88
C GLU A 807 19.18 -3.36 -9.00
N ALA A 808 17.89 -3.72 -9.09
CA ALA A 808 16.81 -3.14 -8.29
C ALA A 808 16.92 -3.54 -6.81
N GLU A 809 17.04 -4.83 -6.49
CA GLU A 809 17.25 -5.32 -5.13
C GLU A 809 18.54 -4.79 -4.51
N ALA A 810 19.64 -4.78 -5.28
CA ALA A 810 20.92 -4.22 -4.83
C ALA A 810 20.79 -2.72 -4.51
N SER A 811 20.10 -1.95 -5.36
CA SER A 811 19.82 -0.54 -5.11
C SER A 811 18.94 -0.32 -3.88
N ALA A 812 17.86 -1.10 -3.74
CA ALA A 812 16.95 -1.03 -2.60
C ALA A 812 17.66 -1.38 -1.28
N MET A 813 18.53 -2.39 -1.29
CA MET A 813 19.33 -2.78 -0.13
C MET A 813 20.33 -1.67 0.28
N ILE A 814 20.99 -1.03 -0.68
CA ILE A 814 21.88 0.11 -0.42
C ILE A 814 21.10 1.31 0.13
N VAL A 815 19.94 1.63 -0.45
CA VAL A 815 19.05 2.69 0.04
C VAL A 815 18.55 2.39 1.46
N SER A 816 18.19 1.14 1.76
CA SER A 816 17.73 0.71 3.08
C SER A 816 18.84 0.84 4.13
N GLY A 817 20.05 0.32 3.86
CA GLY A 817 21.22 0.47 4.75
C GLY A 817 21.66 1.94 4.93
N PHE A 818 21.46 2.78 3.91
CA PHE A 818 21.68 4.23 4.02
C PHE A 818 20.68 4.92 4.95
N VAL A 819 19.45 4.41 5.04
CA VAL A 819 18.36 4.88 5.93
C VAL A 819 18.43 4.24 7.32
N GLU A 820 19.07 3.07 7.47
CA GLU A 820 19.18 2.27 8.71
C GLU A 820 19.57 2.99 10.02
N PRO A 821 20.40 4.07 10.06
CA PRO A 821 20.79 4.77 11.30
C PRO A 821 19.68 5.49 12.09
N ILE A 822 18.41 5.12 11.88
CA ILE A 822 17.19 5.66 12.49
C ILE A 822 16.73 4.75 13.66
N THR A 823 17.55 3.80 14.10
CA THR A 823 17.27 2.90 15.24
C THR A 823 17.33 3.58 16.60
#